data_AF-A0A9J6RHR7-F1
#
_entry.id   AF-A0A9J6RHR7-F1
#
_cell.length_a   1.000
_cell.length_b   1.000
_cell.length_c   1.000
_cell.angle_alpha   90.00
_cell.angle_beta   90.00
_cell.angle_gamma   90.00
#
_symmetry.space_group_name_H-M   'P 1'
#
loop_
_entity.id
_entity.type
_entity.pdbx_description
1 polymer ?
#
loop_
_entity_poly.entity_id
_entity_poly.type
_entity_poly.pdbx_seq_one_letter_code
_entity_poly.pdbx_strand_id
1 'polypeptide(L)'
;MTKPSNHTGNTSKNAEPAKSQSPPSNQLIIETAEITAENTTALTAATDKYSDYEIAVEGKEFYEDALFSSEDELDQALIQTQANKKLSASDESQAPNAIASKTESEPPPEPPAKTYNKPAAIELNDFISPHSQQQKFQAGHHLFSKDGKQLPYLSRPKLNPSTLLSQQLTAAQSFTSTLPVAQRPALPSGKKNAQQLWLCCQLLGKYQWQKLAIRLNEYFGRSLPQRSIELDYKALKLKPKSQFEPILSPYEIKKRFSSKGISNDQLFNTASVELNKIAKCALARGKKQQLTESYSLVLAPLFKSYIESCHKQPAANKNTSQNEQLEAIKSITKSMIALYKQLYMPLYQASNLIYGPQRSKANALAYSLIDWLCLEQWLYSAMLAPLPSSSIKTLNSLFYALSCYEPELIEQPQTSLCSNSPSSLKTLYRRYQLMLLVDFGSINTRLHQEVIDQLLAALQQISLFQLSAQPHKPVQDCHFIPSHHSAAMQFTPATQLQGAEGIGLDLAKFTAAIKADYLQQLKRLGTTNSKQPANASFAAQSALFSQLAAYSKQQTLGYYSLYQPLNISLFCGFNDCFSHNLFSYKQNLKSQQTSADIELPQPPKASSCPWAAAVDDDEQLCLQTAAAKLTAKLNIGQPVIISRQQEGQAQPESQLAVVTRITRSQPKLIELALSKLAQHFTGATINEALPPHNKALLYCHDKQYFLLTQNSEPCWKGKTLALTLHNEQSTVVCIKGLSQDFGQHRIYQLF
;
A
#
# COMPACT_ATOMS: atom_id res chain seq x y z
N MET A 1 61.62 -33.02 21.52
CA MET A 1 62.68 -32.80 22.54
C MET A 1 62.18 -31.76 23.55
N THR A 2 62.49 -31.97 24.83
CA THR A 2 62.62 -30.96 25.92
C THR A 2 61.60 -29.80 26.06
N LYS A 3 60.69 -30.00 27.02
CA LYS A 3 60.30 -29.08 28.14
C LYS A 3 61.50 -28.31 28.77
N PRO A 4 61.33 -27.45 29.80
CA PRO A 4 60.29 -26.43 30.10
C PRO A 4 60.91 -25.13 30.72
N SER A 5 60.11 -24.25 31.35
CA SER A 5 60.39 -23.87 32.75
C SER A 5 59.13 -23.36 33.49
N ASN A 6 58.97 -23.83 34.74
CA ASN A 6 58.06 -23.31 35.76
C ASN A 6 58.91 -22.66 36.85
N HIS A 7 58.32 -21.82 37.70
CA HIS A 7 58.39 -21.95 39.18
C HIS A 7 57.34 -21.01 39.82
N THR A 8 56.24 -21.54 40.41
CA THR A 8 56.00 -21.78 41.86
C THR A 8 56.04 -20.54 42.75
N GLY A 9 55.16 -20.32 43.73
CA GLY A 9 54.03 -21.10 44.31
C GLY A 9 53.45 -20.27 45.50
N ASN A 10 52.70 -20.75 46.49
CA ASN A 10 51.99 -22.01 46.72
C ASN A 10 51.05 -21.84 47.96
N THR A 11 49.82 -22.37 47.96
CA THR A 11 49.01 -22.77 49.16
C THR A 11 48.60 -21.71 50.22
N SER A 12 47.55 -21.85 51.06
CA SER A 12 46.71 -23.01 51.42
C SER A 12 45.23 -22.69 51.75
N LYS A 13 44.36 -23.62 51.35
CA LYS A 13 43.01 -24.03 51.82
C LYS A 13 42.50 -23.53 53.20
N ASN A 14 41.19 -23.22 53.26
CA ASN A 14 40.11 -23.97 53.96
C ASN A 14 38.80 -23.16 53.89
N ALA A 15 37.69 -23.67 53.32
CA ALA A 15 36.71 -24.64 53.84
C ALA A 15 35.50 -23.98 54.53
N GLU A 16 34.31 -24.33 54.03
CA GLU A 16 32.93 -24.00 54.45
C GLU A 16 32.61 -24.31 55.94
N PRO A 17 31.50 -23.80 56.56
CA PRO A 17 30.14 -23.85 55.98
C PRO A 17 29.13 -22.73 56.32
N ALA A 18 27.96 -22.84 55.68
CA ALA A 18 26.80 -21.95 55.83
C ALA A 18 26.07 -22.06 57.17
N LYS A 19 25.37 -20.98 57.55
CA LYS A 19 24.11 -21.04 58.33
C LYS A 19 23.21 -19.83 58.10
N SER A 20 21.91 -20.10 58.14
CA SER A 20 20.79 -19.17 57.92
C SER A 20 20.57 -18.18 59.06
N GLN A 21 20.13 -16.96 58.73
CA GLN A 21 19.31 -16.14 59.63
C GLN A 21 18.41 -15.15 58.86
N SER A 22 17.27 -14.84 59.46
CA SER A 22 16.13 -14.06 58.93
C SER A 22 16.36 -12.54 58.94
N PRO A 23 15.63 -11.75 58.13
CA PRO A 23 15.80 -10.30 58.06
C PRO A 23 15.10 -9.56 59.22
N PRO A 24 15.71 -8.50 59.77
CA PRO A 24 15.00 -7.51 60.58
C PRO A 24 14.78 -6.18 59.82
N SER A 25 13.51 -5.77 59.78
CA SER A 25 13.02 -4.38 59.80
C SER A 25 13.76 -3.28 59.03
N ASN A 26 13.07 -2.71 58.02
CA ASN A 26 13.30 -1.34 57.55
C ASN A 26 13.23 -0.35 58.73
N GLN A 27 14.32 0.39 58.97
CA GLN A 27 14.26 1.71 59.60
C GLN A 27 14.86 2.75 58.65
N LEU A 28 14.03 3.71 58.27
CA LEU A 28 14.44 4.92 57.56
C LEU A 28 15.27 5.79 58.51
N ILE A 29 16.58 5.76 58.36
CA ILE A 29 17.46 6.80 58.91
C ILE A 29 17.50 7.92 57.88
N ILE A 30 16.89 9.06 58.20
CA ILE A 30 17.05 10.31 57.45
C ILE A 30 18.25 11.02 58.05
N GLU A 31 19.44 10.77 57.51
CA GLU A 31 20.62 11.59 57.80
C GLU A 31 20.60 12.84 56.91
N THR A 32 20.22 13.97 57.51
CA THR A 32 20.42 15.29 56.91
C THR A 32 21.90 15.65 56.98
N ALA A 33 22.65 15.35 55.93
CA ALA A 33 24.03 15.80 55.77
C ALA A 33 24.06 17.31 55.44
N GLU A 34 24.49 18.13 56.40
CA GLU A 34 24.86 19.52 56.14
C GLU A 34 26.09 19.59 55.22
N ILE A 35 25.98 20.31 54.11
CA ILE A 35 27.10 20.48 53.17
C ILE A 35 27.96 21.65 53.65
N THR A 36 29.09 21.35 54.28
CA THR A 36 30.13 22.33 54.59
C THR A 36 30.92 22.73 53.34
N ALA A 37 31.45 23.96 53.33
CA ALA A 37 31.92 24.65 52.12
C ALA A 37 33.16 24.03 51.42
N GLU A 38 33.86 23.09 52.07
CA GLU A 38 35.15 22.56 51.59
C GLU A 38 35.01 21.48 50.49
N ASN A 39 33.81 20.96 50.22
CA ASN A 39 33.59 19.98 49.13
C ASN A 39 33.37 20.61 47.73
N THR A 40 33.46 21.94 47.61
CA THR A 40 33.20 22.66 46.34
C THR A 40 34.29 22.49 45.28
N THR A 41 35.53 22.17 45.67
CA THR A 41 36.68 22.02 44.74
C THR A 41 36.72 20.67 44.01
N ALA A 42 36.01 19.65 44.51
CA ALA A 42 35.91 18.36 43.83
C ALA A 42 34.79 18.33 42.76
N LEU A 43 33.76 19.18 42.89
CA LEU A 43 32.68 19.28 41.90
C LEU A 43 33.04 20.13 40.68
N THR A 44 33.96 21.10 40.81
CA THR A 44 34.39 21.97 39.69
C THR A 44 35.39 21.32 38.72
N ALA A 45 35.91 20.12 39.04
CA ALA A 45 36.73 19.34 38.11
C ALA A 45 35.90 18.39 37.20
N ALA A 46 34.58 18.34 37.37
CA ALA A 46 33.67 17.47 36.60
C ALA A 46 32.83 18.23 35.55
N THR A 47 33.02 19.55 35.41
CA THR A 47 32.18 20.42 34.55
C THR A 47 32.57 20.46 33.07
N ASP A 48 33.71 19.89 32.67
CA ASP A 48 34.19 19.86 31.26
C ASP A 48 33.40 18.89 30.34
N LYS A 49 32.19 18.46 30.74
CA LYS A 49 31.27 17.62 29.94
C LYS A 49 29.84 18.13 29.86
N TYR A 50 29.60 19.41 30.20
CA TYR A 50 28.27 20.03 30.16
C TYR A 50 28.14 21.23 29.20
N SER A 51 29.12 21.45 28.31
CA SER A 51 29.06 22.48 27.26
C SER A 51 28.05 22.20 26.14
N ASP A 52 27.53 20.97 26.04
CA ASP A 52 26.60 20.56 24.97
C ASP A 52 25.12 20.87 25.27
N TYR A 53 24.85 21.48 26.44
CA TYR A 53 23.52 21.96 26.83
C TYR A 53 23.50 23.50 26.94
N GLU A 54 23.63 24.18 25.81
CA GLU A 54 23.09 25.54 25.69
C GLU A 54 21.58 25.48 25.91
N ILE A 55 21.14 25.83 27.12
CA ILE A 55 19.75 26.20 27.36
C ILE A 55 19.55 27.56 26.69
N ALA A 56 19.21 27.54 25.41
CA ALA A 56 18.65 28.70 24.74
C ALA A 56 17.37 29.09 25.50
N VAL A 57 17.41 30.22 26.20
CA VAL A 57 16.21 30.78 26.85
C VAL A 57 15.30 31.27 25.71
N GLU A 58 14.33 30.44 25.36
CA GLU A 58 13.40 30.69 24.26
C GLU A 58 12.66 32.01 24.48
N GLY A 59 12.63 32.84 23.43
CA GLY A 59 12.08 34.19 23.50
C GLY A 59 10.57 34.21 23.73
N LYS A 60 10.05 35.38 24.12
CA LYS A 60 8.64 35.59 24.52
C LYS A 60 7.61 35.12 23.48
N GLU A 61 7.98 35.09 22.20
CA GLU A 61 7.19 34.59 21.07
C GLU A 61 6.77 33.11 21.24
N PHE A 62 7.53 32.28 21.96
CA PHE A 62 7.21 30.85 22.16
C PHE A 62 6.04 30.58 23.12
N TYR A 63 5.59 31.58 23.87
CA TYR A 63 4.51 31.42 24.85
C TYR A 63 3.13 31.86 24.35
N GLU A 64 3.04 32.53 23.20
CA GLU A 64 1.76 32.93 22.59
C GLU A 64 1.11 31.73 21.85
N ASP A 65 1.91 30.92 21.15
CA ASP A 65 1.49 29.66 20.48
C ASP A 65 0.98 28.57 21.44
N ALA A 66 1.25 28.66 22.75
CA ALA A 66 0.84 27.67 23.74
C ALA A 66 -0.61 27.87 24.26
N LEU A 67 -1.25 29.00 23.91
CA LEU A 67 -2.56 29.42 24.44
C LEU A 67 -3.70 29.35 23.43
N PHE A 68 -3.40 29.29 22.13
CA PHE A 68 -4.40 29.31 21.05
C PHE A 68 -4.24 28.10 20.13
N SER A 69 -5.36 27.58 19.61
CA SER A 69 -5.41 26.32 18.85
C SER A 69 -5.25 26.50 17.33
N SER A 70 -5.30 27.73 16.83
CA SER A 70 -4.99 28.09 15.44
C SER A 70 -4.55 29.57 15.31
N GLU A 71 -3.91 29.91 14.18
CA GLU A 71 -3.57 31.30 13.82
C GLU A 71 -4.83 32.18 13.72
N ASP A 72 -5.95 31.64 13.22
CA ASP A 72 -7.25 32.36 13.18
C ASP A 72 -7.79 32.73 14.57
N GLU A 73 -7.51 31.91 15.59
CA GLU A 73 -7.95 32.14 16.98
C GLU A 73 -7.06 33.19 17.67
N LEU A 74 -5.77 33.21 17.36
CA LEU A 74 -4.83 34.28 17.74
C LEU A 74 -5.23 35.62 17.09
N ASP A 75 -5.53 35.64 15.79
CA ASP A 75 -5.97 36.84 15.08
C ASP A 75 -7.29 37.39 15.66
N GLN A 76 -8.26 36.51 16.02
CA GLN A 76 -9.49 36.95 16.69
C GLN A 76 -9.21 37.52 18.09
N ALA A 77 -8.29 36.95 18.87
CA ALA A 77 -7.89 37.49 20.17
C ALA A 77 -7.15 38.84 20.05
N LEU A 78 -6.33 39.02 19.02
CA LEU A 78 -5.66 40.28 18.69
C LEU A 78 -6.67 41.36 18.24
N ILE A 79 -7.68 40.99 17.45
CA ILE A 79 -8.77 41.89 17.06
C ILE A 79 -9.60 42.31 18.28
N GLN A 80 -9.94 41.38 19.19
CA GLN A 80 -10.66 41.70 20.43
C GLN A 80 -9.87 42.58 21.39
N THR A 81 -8.56 42.35 21.53
CA THR A 81 -7.70 43.21 22.37
C THR A 81 -7.50 44.60 21.75
N GLN A 82 -7.38 44.72 20.42
CA GLN A 82 -7.37 46.04 19.75
C GLN A 82 -8.70 46.77 19.86
N ALA A 83 -9.84 46.06 19.81
CA ALA A 83 -11.16 46.65 20.05
C ALA A 83 -11.29 47.20 21.49
N ASN A 84 -10.92 46.41 22.50
CA ASN A 84 -10.96 46.84 23.90
C ASN A 84 -9.98 47.99 24.20
N LYS A 85 -8.85 48.06 23.49
CA LYS A 85 -7.86 49.16 23.60
C LYS A 85 -8.34 50.45 22.91
N LYS A 86 -9.30 50.39 22.00
CA LYS A 86 -9.98 51.57 21.42
C LYS A 86 -11.17 52.07 22.27
N LEU A 87 -11.78 51.20 23.08
CA LEU A 87 -12.87 51.59 24.02
C LEU A 87 -12.38 52.29 25.30
N SER A 88 -11.07 52.46 25.49
CA SER A 88 -10.48 52.99 26.73
C SER A 88 -9.58 54.22 26.51
N ALA A 89 -9.60 54.83 25.32
CA ALA A 89 -8.71 55.94 24.97
C ALA A 89 -9.30 56.94 23.96
N SER A 90 -10.45 57.55 24.27
CA SER A 90 -10.80 58.93 23.86
C SER A 90 -12.19 59.33 24.41
N ASP A 91 -12.22 59.84 25.63
CA ASP A 91 -13.11 60.97 25.92
C ASP A 91 -12.41 62.26 25.46
N GLU A 92 -13.17 63.35 25.37
CA GLU A 92 -12.75 64.70 24.93
C GLU A 92 -12.56 64.94 23.41
N SER A 93 -13.62 65.53 22.83
CA SER A 93 -13.56 66.87 22.21
C SER A 93 -13.44 67.04 20.68
N GLN A 94 -14.56 67.51 20.14
CA GLN A 94 -14.76 68.45 19.02
C GLN A 94 -14.87 67.92 17.55
N ALA A 95 -16.08 68.14 17.02
CA ALA A 95 -16.47 68.18 15.61
C ALA A 95 -16.57 69.68 15.17
N PRO A 96 -17.19 70.11 14.03
CA PRO A 96 -17.85 69.35 12.95
C PRO A 96 -17.58 69.88 11.50
N ASN A 97 -18.38 69.33 10.55
CA ASN A 97 -18.77 69.84 9.21
C ASN A 97 -18.06 69.24 7.97
N ALA A 98 -18.71 69.05 6.80
CA ALA A 98 -20.14 68.86 6.45
C ALA A 98 -20.25 68.50 4.93
N ILE A 99 -21.46 68.12 4.45
CA ILE A 99 -21.95 68.19 3.03
C ILE A 99 -21.36 67.13 2.03
N ALA A 100 -22.08 66.51 1.08
CA ALA A 100 -23.53 66.20 0.95
C ALA A 100 -23.81 65.16 -0.18
N SER A 101 -24.86 64.35 0.03
CA SER A 101 -25.94 63.86 -0.89
C SER A 101 -25.72 63.51 -2.39
N LYS A 102 -26.29 62.37 -2.83
CA LYS A 102 -27.62 62.31 -3.49
C LYS A 102 -28.18 60.88 -3.74
N THR A 103 -29.51 60.84 -3.80
CA THR A 103 -30.48 59.77 -4.16
C THR A 103 -30.29 59.19 -5.59
N GLU A 104 -31.02 58.18 -6.12
CA GLU A 104 -32.40 57.64 -5.94
C GLU A 104 -32.41 56.12 -6.38
N SER A 105 -33.46 55.27 -6.40
CA SER A 105 -34.93 55.34 -6.21
C SER A 105 -35.49 53.99 -5.65
N GLU A 106 -36.77 53.61 -5.91
CA GLU A 106 -37.48 52.42 -5.34
C GLU A 106 -38.40 51.66 -6.38
N PRO A 107 -39.30 50.67 -6.08
CA PRO A 107 -39.50 49.43 -6.86
C PRO A 107 -40.85 49.37 -7.63
N PRO A 108 -41.28 48.24 -8.28
CA PRO A 108 -42.14 47.20 -7.63
C PRO A 108 -41.99 45.75 -8.26
N PRO A 109 -43.00 44.83 -8.31
CA PRO A 109 -43.35 43.81 -7.29
C PRO A 109 -43.34 42.32 -7.77
N GLU A 110 -43.77 41.39 -6.90
CA GLU A 110 -43.88 39.90 -7.09
C GLU A 110 -44.80 39.45 -8.26
N PRO A 111 -44.63 38.23 -8.83
CA PRO A 111 -45.28 36.98 -8.34
C PRO A 111 -44.52 35.65 -8.69
N PRO A 112 -45.10 34.44 -8.52
CA PRO A 112 -45.85 33.85 -7.39
C PRO A 112 -45.16 32.57 -6.83
N ALA A 113 -45.67 32.07 -5.70
CA ALA A 113 -45.13 30.90 -4.99
C ALA A 113 -45.17 29.56 -5.78
N LYS A 114 -44.12 28.74 -5.60
CA LYS A 114 -44.12 27.31 -5.93
C LYS A 114 -43.88 26.46 -4.68
N THR A 115 -44.88 25.63 -4.40
CA THR A 115 -44.89 24.42 -3.58
C THR A 115 -43.54 23.84 -3.14
N TYR A 116 -43.24 23.97 -1.84
CA TYR A 116 -42.35 23.04 -1.15
C TYR A 116 -43.13 21.77 -0.77
N ASN A 117 -42.69 20.61 -1.27
CA ASN A 117 -43.17 19.33 -0.78
C ASN A 117 -42.72 19.12 0.66
N LYS A 118 -43.67 18.94 1.59
CA LYS A 118 -43.39 18.40 2.92
C LYS A 118 -42.82 16.98 2.76
N PRO A 119 -41.68 16.63 3.38
CA PRO A 119 -41.39 15.23 3.65
C PRO A 119 -42.44 14.69 4.64
N ALA A 120 -42.93 13.49 4.40
CA ALA A 120 -43.88 12.83 5.29
C ALA A 120 -43.22 12.51 6.65
N ALA A 121 -44.02 12.45 7.71
CA ALA A 121 -43.55 12.01 9.02
C ALA A 121 -43.11 10.55 8.96
N ILE A 122 -41.92 10.25 9.50
CA ILE A 122 -41.47 8.88 9.72
C ILE A 122 -42.15 8.39 11.00
N GLU A 123 -43.10 7.48 10.89
CA GLU A 123 -43.71 6.83 12.05
C GLU A 123 -42.70 5.90 12.72
N LEU A 124 -42.34 6.20 13.96
CA LEU A 124 -41.24 5.56 14.67
C LEU A 124 -41.62 4.23 15.35
N ASN A 125 -42.65 3.54 14.86
CA ASN A 125 -43.26 2.37 15.53
C ASN A 125 -42.84 1.00 14.95
N ASP A 126 -42.15 0.95 13.81
CA ASP A 126 -41.68 -0.33 13.22
C ASP A 126 -40.34 -0.83 13.81
N PHE A 127 -39.70 -0.04 14.68
CA PHE A 127 -38.52 -0.46 15.45
C PHE A 127 -38.89 -0.76 16.90
N ILE A 128 -39.32 -2.00 17.17
CA ILE A 128 -39.02 -2.88 18.32
C ILE A 128 -40.10 -3.97 18.39
N SER A 129 -39.79 -5.15 17.86
CA SER A 129 -40.47 -6.41 18.22
C SER A 129 -39.55 -7.60 17.94
N PRO A 130 -38.96 -8.22 18.97
CA PRO A 130 -38.09 -9.40 18.79
C PRO A 130 -38.82 -10.63 18.22
N HIS A 131 -40.15 -10.62 18.18
CA HIS A 131 -40.94 -11.82 17.92
C HIS A 131 -41.12 -12.15 16.42
N SER A 132 -41.00 -11.17 15.53
CA SER A 132 -41.25 -11.35 14.08
C SER A 132 -40.08 -12.01 13.32
N GLN A 133 -38.86 -11.99 13.87
CA GLN A 133 -37.70 -12.65 13.26
C GLN A 133 -37.64 -14.15 13.55
N GLN A 134 -38.23 -14.61 14.66
CA GLN A 134 -38.12 -16.01 15.09
C GLN A 134 -39.00 -16.97 14.25
N GLN A 135 -40.13 -16.49 13.70
CA GLN A 135 -41.01 -17.29 12.84
C GLN A 135 -40.48 -17.48 11.40
N LYS A 136 -39.55 -16.64 10.92
CA LYS A 136 -38.94 -16.83 9.59
C LYS A 136 -37.78 -17.83 9.57
N PHE A 137 -37.31 -18.28 10.74
CA PHE A 137 -36.22 -19.26 10.87
C PHE A 137 -36.71 -20.72 11.00
N GLN A 138 -38.01 -20.97 11.12
CA GLN A 138 -38.57 -22.32 11.36
C GLN A 138 -39.22 -22.98 10.13
N ALA A 139 -39.22 -22.33 8.96
CA ALA A 139 -39.97 -22.76 7.76
C ALA A 139 -39.07 -23.17 6.56
N GLY A 140 -37.88 -23.72 6.81
CA GLY A 140 -36.84 -23.93 5.78
C GLY A 140 -36.05 -25.25 5.83
N HIS A 141 -36.61 -26.32 6.41
CA HIS A 141 -35.95 -27.63 6.47
C HIS A 141 -36.31 -28.52 5.26
N HIS A 142 -35.42 -28.66 4.27
CA HIS A 142 -35.30 -29.85 3.40
C HIS A 142 -33.96 -29.84 2.62
N LEU A 143 -32.86 -30.28 3.27
CA LEU A 143 -31.56 -30.49 2.59
C LEU A 143 -30.91 -31.85 2.87
N PHE A 144 -31.63 -32.77 3.54
CA PHE A 144 -31.18 -34.14 3.77
C PHE A 144 -32.36 -35.12 3.60
N SER A 145 -32.76 -35.39 2.36
CA SER A 145 -33.48 -36.64 2.07
C SER A 145 -32.47 -37.79 2.04
N LYS A 146 -32.74 -38.81 2.84
CA LYS A 146 -32.07 -40.10 2.74
C LYS A 146 -32.59 -40.78 1.48
N ASP A 147 -31.71 -41.18 0.56
CA ASP A 147 -31.77 -42.46 -0.17
C ASP A 147 -30.74 -42.53 -1.32
N GLY A 148 -29.82 -43.51 -1.24
CA GLY A 148 -29.15 -44.21 -2.35
C GLY A 148 -28.32 -43.43 -3.40
N LYS A 149 -27.15 -43.90 -3.86
CA LYS A 149 -26.36 -45.11 -3.56
C LYS A 149 -24.87 -44.81 -3.82
N GLN A 150 -23.98 -45.53 -3.15
CA GLN A 150 -22.54 -45.55 -3.48
C GLN A 150 -22.26 -46.43 -4.70
N LEU A 151 -21.22 -46.09 -5.49
CA LEU A 151 -20.31 -47.06 -6.12
C LEU A 151 -18.86 -46.50 -6.13
N PRO A 152 -17.80 -47.35 -6.18
CA PRO A 152 -16.47 -46.99 -5.65
C PRO A 152 -15.28 -47.13 -6.65
N TYR A 153 -14.06 -46.74 -6.20
CA TYR A 153 -12.72 -47.08 -6.76
C TYR A 153 -12.39 -46.47 -8.17
N LEU A 154 -11.19 -46.08 -8.63
CA LEU A 154 -9.73 -46.02 -8.27
C LEU A 154 -9.14 -44.75 -8.99
N SER A 155 -7.92 -44.19 -8.80
CA SER A 155 -6.89 -44.23 -7.74
C SER A 155 -5.74 -43.22 -7.99
N ARG A 156 -5.15 -42.64 -6.92
CA ARG A 156 -3.81 -41.97 -6.85
C ARG A 156 -3.61 -40.68 -7.70
N PRO A 157 -2.54 -39.88 -7.47
CA PRO A 157 -2.50 -38.97 -6.32
C PRO A 157 -2.07 -37.54 -6.68
N LYS A 158 -2.91 -36.53 -6.39
CA LYS A 158 -2.44 -35.16 -6.14
C LYS A 158 -3.15 -34.62 -4.90
N LEU A 159 -2.38 -33.93 -4.06
CA LEU A 159 -2.81 -33.45 -2.74
C LEU A 159 -4.14 -32.70 -2.80
N ASN A 160 -5.06 -33.06 -1.93
CA ASN A 160 -6.39 -32.46 -1.83
C ASN A 160 -6.32 -31.31 -0.80
N PRO A 161 -6.37 -30.02 -1.20
CA PRO A 161 -6.30 -28.89 -0.27
C PRO A 161 -7.63 -28.66 0.48
N SER A 162 -8.63 -29.51 0.25
CA SER A 162 -10.02 -29.34 0.68
C SER A 162 -10.28 -29.60 2.16
N THR A 163 -9.35 -30.25 2.88
CA THR A 163 -9.57 -30.70 4.26
C THR A 163 -9.05 -29.74 5.34
N LEU A 164 -8.25 -28.72 5.00
CA LEU A 164 -7.75 -27.70 5.95
C LEU A 164 -8.67 -26.47 6.08
N LEU A 165 -9.64 -26.30 5.18
CA LEU A 165 -10.38 -25.04 4.99
C LEU A 165 -11.72 -24.93 5.73
N SER A 166 -12.10 -25.92 6.56
CA SER A 166 -13.49 -26.09 7.04
C SER A 166 -13.69 -26.06 8.55
N GLN A 167 -12.65 -25.79 9.35
CA GLN A 167 -12.79 -25.58 10.80
C GLN A 167 -12.13 -24.28 11.23
N GLN A 168 -12.96 -23.27 11.54
CA GLN A 168 -12.85 -22.45 12.76
C GLN A 168 -13.89 -21.30 12.74
N LEU A 169 -14.77 -21.28 13.73
CA LEU A 169 -15.67 -20.16 14.04
C LEU A 169 -15.64 -19.89 15.54
N THR A 170 -14.97 -18.80 15.92
CA THR A 170 -15.19 -18.08 17.19
C THR A 170 -14.82 -16.62 16.98
N ALA A 171 -15.54 -15.69 17.60
CA ALA A 171 -15.31 -14.26 17.42
C ALA A 171 -13.97 -13.83 18.03
N ALA A 172 -13.09 -13.26 17.20
CA ALA A 172 -11.89 -12.58 17.69
C ALA A 172 -12.29 -11.29 18.42
N GLN A 173 -11.71 -11.05 19.60
CA GLN A 173 -12.03 -9.89 20.43
C GLN A 173 -11.56 -8.58 19.77
N SER A 174 -12.38 -7.54 19.90
CA SER A 174 -12.04 -6.16 19.53
C SER A 174 -11.00 -5.57 20.47
N PHE A 175 -10.30 -4.52 19.99
CA PHE A 175 -9.48 -3.66 20.84
C PHE A 175 -10.34 -3.10 21.98
N THR A 176 -9.96 -3.38 23.22
CA THR A 176 -10.66 -2.91 24.43
C THR A 176 -9.90 -1.73 25.03
N SER A 177 -10.59 -0.60 25.24
CA SER A 177 -10.00 0.56 25.91
C SER A 177 -9.72 0.23 27.37
N THR A 178 -8.54 0.60 27.85
CA THR A 178 -8.11 0.42 29.26
C THR A 178 -8.17 1.72 30.05
N LEU A 179 -8.82 2.78 29.53
CA LEU A 179 -8.85 4.10 30.16
C LEU A 179 -9.78 4.14 31.39
N PRO A 180 -9.37 4.79 32.50
CA PRO A 180 -10.17 4.87 33.72
C PRO A 180 -11.36 5.83 33.56
N VAL A 181 -12.59 5.31 33.70
CA VAL A 181 -13.82 6.11 33.61
C VAL A 181 -14.24 6.66 34.97
N ALA A 182 -14.47 7.96 35.07
CA ALA A 182 -15.04 8.59 36.26
C ALA A 182 -16.47 8.10 36.51
N GLN A 183 -16.69 7.33 37.59
CA GLN A 183 -18.03 6.87 37.97
C GLN A 183 -18.81 8.00 38.65
N ARG A 184 -20.02 8.29 38.15
CA ARG A 184 -20.91 9.27 38.77
C ARG A 184 -21.48 8.69 40.08
N PRO A 185 -21.27 9.35 41.24
CA PRO A 185 -21.81 8.84 42.50
C PRO A 185 -23.34 8.85 42.50
N ALA A 186 -23.95 7.82 43.09
CA ALA A 186 -25.38 7.79 43.32
C ALA A 186 -25.76 8.92 44.29
N LEU A 187 -26.68 9.79 43.86
CA LEU A 187 -27.16 10.91 44.67
C LEU A 187 -28.44 10.51 45.42
N PRO A 188 -28.58 10.84 46.72
CA PRO A 188 -29.81 10.56 47.46
C PRO A 188 -31.00 11.32 46.86
N SER A 189 -32.10 10.60 46.66
CA SER A 189 -33.38 11.10 46.15
C SER A 189 -34.36 11.36 47.30
N GLY A 190 -35.03 12.52 47.31
CA GLY A 190 -36.00 12.92 48.33
C GLY A 190 -35.88 14.39 48.73
N LYS A 191 -36.67 14.83 49.73
CA LYS A 191 -36.54 16.17 50.34
C LYS A 191 -35.20 16.24 51.08
N LYS A 192 -34.28 17.08 50.61
CA LYS A 192 -32.92 17.18 51.15
C LYS A 192 -32.85 18.16 52.30
N ASN A 193 -32.35 17.71 53.46
CA ASN A 193 -31.93 18.63 54.52
C ASN A 193 -30.57 19.28 54.16
N ALA A 194 -30.15 20.31 54.91
CA ALA A 194 -28.91 21.04 54.63
C ALA A 194 -27.66 20.14 54.62
N GLN A 195 -27.61 19.12 55.48
CA GLN A 195 -26.52 18.13 55.53
C GLN A 195 -26.48 17.26 54.26
N GLN A 196 -27.63 16.80 53.76
CA GLN A 196 -27.75 16.02 52.53
C GLN A 196 -27.44 16.87 51.28
N LEU A 197 -27.76 18.16 51.28
CA LEU A 197 -27.33 19.11 50.24
C LEU A 197 -25.81 19.26 50.25
N TRP A 198 -25.20 19.49 51.41
CA TRP A 198 -23.75 19.61 51.57
C TRP A 198 -23.02 18.33 51.13
N LEU A 199 -23.52 17.14 51.51
CA LEU A 199 -22.99 15.85 51.07
C LEU A 199 -23.11 15.68 49.55
N CYS A 200 -24.23 16.08 48.93
CA CYS A 200 -24.37 16.09 47.47
C CYS A 200 -23.34 17.00 46.81
N CYS A 201 -23.12 18.22 47.34
CA CYS A 201 -22.11 19.14 46.83
C CYS A 201 -20.69 18.58 46.96
N GLN A 202 -20.35 17.91 48.08
CA GLN A 202 -19.07 17.23 48.25
C GLN A 202 -18.88 16.07 47.26
N LEU A 203 -19.89 15.22 47.07
CA LEU A 203 -19.83 14.10 46.12
C LEU A 203 -19.69 14.59 44.67
N LEU A 204 -20.42 15.65 44.30
CA LEU A 204 -20.28 16.30 43.00
C LEU A 204 -18.92 16.97 42.83
N GLY A 205 -18.40 17.65 43.86
CA GLY A 205 -17.06 18.24 43.86
C GLY A 205 -15.96 17.20 43.67
N LYS A 206 -16.01 16.08 44.41
CA LYS A 206 -15.11 14.94 44.23
C LYS A 206 -15.19 14.35 42.83
N TYR A 207 -16.40 14.17 42.28
CA TYR A 207 -16.60 13.68 40.91
C TYR A 207 -16.02 14.63 39.85
N GLN A 208 -16.23 15.94 39.98
CA GLN A 208 -15.64 16.93 39.06
C GLN A 208 -14.11 16.98 39.18
N TRP A 209 -13.56 16.88 40.40
CA TRP A 209 -12.12 16.80 40.61
C TRP A 209 -11.51 15.53 40.02
N GLN A 210 -12.15 14.36 40.19
CA GLN A 210 -11.75 13.11 39.54
C GLN A 210 -11.78 13.24 38.01
N LYS A 211 -12.84 13.82 37.45
CA LYS A 211 -12.96 14.09 36.01
C LYS A 211 -11.87 15.03 35.49
N LEU A 212 -11.51 16.06 36.25
CA LEU A 212 -10.40 16.97 35.92
C LEU A 212 -9.04 16.26 36.01
N ALA A 213 -8.81 15.47 37.07
CA ALA A 213 -7.58 14.71 37.26
C ALA A 213 -7.38 13.64 36.16
N ILE A 214 -8.45 12.96 35.73
CA ILE A 214 -8.42 12.04 34.58
C ILE A 214 -8.05 12.80 33.31
N ARG A 215 -8.72 13.92 33.00
CA ARG A 215 -8.39 14.76 31.84
C ARG A 215 -6.96 15.28 31.85
N LEU A 216 -6.44 15.69 33.01
CA LEU A 216 -5.04 16.12 33.14
C LEU A 216 -4.07 14.94 32.93
N ASN A 217 -4.38 13.77 33.46
CA ASN A 217 -3.57 12.57 33.24
C ASN A 217 -3.62 12.11 31.77
N GLU A 218 -4.75 12.22 31.08
CA GLU A 218 -4.88 12.00 29.63
C GLU A 218 -4.07 13.03 28.83
N TYR A 219 -4.20 14.31 29.15
CA TYR A 219 -3.46 15.40 28.50
C TYR A 219 -1.95 15.25 28.67
N PHE A 220 -1.46 14.91 29.86
CA PHE A 220 -0.04 14.63 30.10
C PHE A 220 0.39 13.20 29.71
N GLY A 221 -0.45 12.43 28.99
CA GLY A 221 -0.13 11.08 28.52
C GLY A 221 0.14 10.05 29.63
N ARG A 222 -0.18 10.35 30.89
CA ARG A 222 0.06 9.48 32.06
C ARG A 222 -0.83 8.24 32.06
N SER A 223 -1.91 8.24 31.29
CA SER A 223 -2.76 7.08 31.03
C SER A 223 -2.31 6.22 29.85
N LEU A 224 -1.30 6.67 29.08
CA LEU A 224 -0.72 5.89 27.97
C LEU A 224 0.31 4.89 28.51
N PRO A 225 0.46 3.71 27.88
CA PRO A 225 1.45 2.72 28.30
C PRO A 225 2.89 3.23 28.10
N GLN A 226 3.87 2.49 28.59
CA GLN A 226 5.27 2.79 28.30
C GLN A 226 5.60 2.40 26.85
N ARG A 227 6.33 3.26 26.12
CA ARG A 227 6.84 2.94 24.79
C ARG A 227 8.08 2.06 24.91
N SER A 228 7.92 0.76 24.65
CA SER A 228 8.96 -0.26 24.65
C SER A 228 9.49 -0.62 23.26
N ILE A 229 8.82 -0.16 22.19
CA ILE A 229 9.16 -0.46 20.80
C ILE A 229 9.93 0.73 20.22
N GLU A 230 11.13 0.52 19.71
CA GLU A 230 11.86 1.55 18.97
C GLU A 230 11.53 1.46 17.47
N LEU A 231 11.32 2.62 16.83
CA LEU A 231 11.00 2.70 15.40
C LEU A 231 12.25 2.64 14.50
N ASP A 232 13.43 2.83 15.08
CA ASP A 232 14.78 2.63 14.52
C ASP A 232 15.01 3.16 13.08
N TYR A 233 14.39 4.31 12.78
CA TYR A 233 14.61 5.00 11.51
C TYR A 233 16.03 5.56 11.47
N LYS A 234 16.87 5.04 10.57
CA LYS A 234 18.22 5.58 10.29
C LYS A 234 18.18 7.10 10.11
N ALA A 235 18.66 7.83 11.12
CA ALA A 235 18.71 9.28 11.10
C ALA A 235 19.66 9.77 9.99
N LEU A 236 19.17 10.68 9.17
CA LEU A 236 20.00 11.37 8.18
C LEU A 236 20.89 12.38 8.90
N LYS A 237 22.21 12.31 8.68
CA LYS A 237 23.13 13.35 9.16
C LYS A 237 22.75 14.69 8.51
N LEU A 238 22.25 15.62 9.33
CA LEU A 238 21.83 16.93 8.88
C LEU A 238 23.06 17.85 8.70
N LYS A 239 22.99 18.72 7.70
CA LYS A 239 24.00 19.75 7.41
C LYS A 239 23.46 21.13 7.80
N PRO A 240 24.32 22.08 8.23
CA PRO A 240 23.90 23.43 8.59
C PRO A 240 23.32 24.18 7.39
N LYS A 241 22.36 25.07 7.66
CA LYS A 241 21.63 25.84 6.63
C LYS A 241 22.54 26.64 5.69
N SER A 242 23.69 27.11 6.18
CA SER A 242 24.70 27.85 5.40
C SER A 242 25.33 27.06 4.24
N GLN A 243 25.23 25.73 4.24
CA GLN A 243 25.73 24.86 3.16
C GLN A 243 24.70 24.66 2.03
N PHE A 244 23.57 25.37 2.05
CA PHE A 244 22.51 25.26 1.06
C PHE A 244 22.09 26.62 0.51
N GLU A 245 21.70 26.62 -0.76
CA GLU A 245 20.98 27.72 -1.40
C GLU A 245 19.69 28.10 -0.63
N PRO A 246 19.19 29.34 -0.78
CA PRO A 246 17.96 29.78 -0.12
C PRO A 246 16.77 28.87 -0.44
N ILE A 247 16.25 28.23 0.61
CA ILE A 247 15.08 27.33 0.55
C ILE A 247 13.82 28.17 0.38
N LEU A 248 12.98 27.78 -0.59
CA LEU A 248 11.72 28.45 -0.91
C LEU A 248 10.77 28.55 0.30
N SER A 249 10.03 29.65 0.36
CA SER A 249 8.93 29.86 1.31
C SER A 249 7.65 29.10 0.90
N PRO A 250 6.72 28.82 1.85
CA PRO A 250 5.39 28.27 1.54
C PRO A 250 4.63 29.02 0.44
N TYR A 251 4.74 30.35 0.42
CA TYR A 251 4.12 31.20 -0.60
C TYR A 251 4.75 30.99 -1.98
N GLU A 252 6.09 30.95 -2.08
CA GLU A 252 6.78 30.70 -3.34
C GLU A 252 6.52 29.30 -3.89
N ILE A 253 6.39 28.29 -3.02
CA ILE A 253 5.98 26.94 -3.41
C ILE A 253 4.60 26.98 -4.06
N LYS A 254 3.59 27.53 -3.38
CA LYS A 254 2.23 27.67 -3.93
C LYS A 254 2.25 28.45 -5.26
N LYS A 255 2.96 29.59 -5.32
CA LYS A 255 3.07 30.45 -6.51
C LYS A 255 3.71 29.73 -7.71
N ARG A 256 4.81 29.00 -7.52
CA ARG A 256 5.47 28.24 -8.60
C ARG A 256 4.58 27.10 -9.12
N PHE A 257 4.00 26.31 -8.22
CA PHE A 257 3.17 25.16 -8.59
C PHE A 257 1.79 25.54 -9.17
N SER A 258 1.33 26.78 -8.95
CA SER A 258 0.09 27.30 -9.56
C SER A 258 0.31 28.01 -10.90
N SER A 259 1.56 28.13 -11.37
CA SER A 259 1.89 28.91 -12.57
C SER A 259 1.65 28.10 -13.86
N LYS A 260 0.78 28.60 -14.73
CA LYS A 260 0.33 27.92 -15.97
C LYS A 260 1.42 27.70 -17.04
N GLY A 261 2.63 28.22 -16.83
CA GLY A 261 3.72 28.19 -17.81
C GLY A 261 4.83 27.17 -17.54
N ILE A 262 4.82 26.47 -16.39
CA ILE A 262 5.86 25.49 -16.03
C ILE A 262 5.36 24.08 -16.34
N SER A 263 6.19 23.24 -16.98
CA SER A 263 5.84 21.86 -17.25
C SER A 263 5.92 20.98 -16.00
N ASN A 264 5.12 19.92 -15.94
CA ASN A 264 5.14 18.97 -14.82
C ASN A 264 6.55 18.37 -14.59
N ASP A 265 7.32 18.14 -15.65
CA ASP A 265 8.69 17.61 -15.58
C ASP A 265 9.64 18.60 -14.87
N GLN A 266 9.52 19.90 -15.18
CA GLN A 266 10.26 20.96 -14.49
C GLN A 266 9.83 21.09 -13.02
N LEU A 267 8.53 20.97 -12.71
CA LEU A 267 8.01 20.97 -11.35
C LEU A 267 8.54 19.79 -10.53
N PHE A 268 8.55 18.57 -11.09
CA PHE A 268 9.09 17.39 -10.42
C PHE A 268 10.61 17.47 -10.23
N ASN A 269 11.37 17.91 -11.23
CA ASN A 269 12.81 18.10 -11.07
C ASN A 269 13.13 19.14 -9.99
N THR A 270 12.39 20.26 -9.96
CA THR A 270 12.55 21.29 -8.92
C THR A 270 12.18 20.76 -7.53
N ALA A 271 11.04 20.08 -7.38
CA ALA A 271 10.63 19.47 -6.11
C ALA A 271 11.63 18.41 -5.62
N SER A 272 12.15 17.57 -6.52
CA SER A 272 13.15 16.55 -6.21
C SER A 272 14.42 17.17 -5.61
N VAL A 273 14.94 18.24 -6.22
CA VAL A 273 16.12 18.96 -5.71
C VAL A 273 15.81 19.63 -4.36
N GLU A 274 14.74 20.42 -4.27
CA GLU A 274 14.41 21.18 -3.05
C GLU A 274 14.07 20.28 -1.85
N LEU A 275 13.27 19.22 -2.04
CA LEU A 275 12.94 18.29 -0.95
C LEU A 275 14.16 17.50 -0.47
N ASN A 276 15.10 17.15 -1.36
CA ASN A 276 16.38 16.58 -0.96
C ASN A 276 17.23 17.55 -0.13
N LYS A 277 17.24 18.85 -0.46
CA LYS A 277 17.90 19.89 0.34
C LYS A 277 17.23 19.97 1.73
N ILE A 278 15.90 20.14 1.79
CA ILE A 278 15.13 20.25 3.04
C ILE A 278 15.32 19.00 3.93
N ALA A 279 15.29 17.79 3.35
CA ALA A 279 15.51 16.55 4.08
C ALA A 279 16.91 16.43 4.71
N LYS A 280 17.93 17.04 4.10
CA LYS A 280 19.33 17.04 4.57
C LYS A 280 19.70 18.29 5.39
N CYS A 281 18.86 19.31 5.41
CA CYS A 281 19.12 20.58 6.08
C CYS A 281 18.67 20.56 7.55
N ALA A 282 19.51 21.10 8.43
CA ALA A 282 19.17 21.45 9.80
C ALA A 282 18.26 22.69 9.80
N LEU A 283 16.96 22.45 9.98
CA LEU A 283 15.92 23.48 10.04
C LEU A 283 15.10 23.30 11.32
N ALA A 284 14.64 24.42 11.88
CA ALA A 284 13.67 24.41 12.98
C ALA A 284 12.43 23.59 12.62
N ARG A 285 11.91 22.83 13.61
CA ARG A 285 10.88 21.80 13.39
C ARG A 285 9.60 22.35 12.78
N GLY A 286 9.10 23.49 13.28
CA GLY A 286 7.89 24.16 12.76
C GLY A 286 8.04 24.53 11.28
N LYS A 287 9.13 25.22 10.93
CA LYS A 287 9.45 25.56 9.53
C LYS A 287 9.58 24.32 8.64
N LYS A 288 10.20 23.25 9.15
CA LYS A 288 10.35 21.98 8.41
C LYS A 288 9.00 21.31 8.15
N GLN A 289 8.09 21.37 9.12
CA GLN A 289 6.70 20.90 8.98
C GLN A 289 5.93 21.73 7.95
N GLN A 290 5.87 23.07 8.10
CA GLN A 290 5.17 23.98 7.19
C GLN A 290 5.61 23.80 5.72
N LEU A 291 6.91 23.60 5.46
CA LEU A 291 7.43 23.31 4.12
C LEU A 291 6.98 21.93 3.62
N THR A 292 7.03 20.91 4.47
CA THR A 292 6.60 19.54 4.12
C THR A 292 5.10 19.51 3.77
N GLU A 293 4.25 20.17 4.56
CA GLU A 293 2.82 20.29 4.31
C GLU A 293 2.53 21.09 3.01
N SER A 294 3.25 22.20 2.78
CA SER A 294 3.13 23.00 1.56
C SER A 294 3.46 22.20 0.30
N TYR A 295 4.53 21.39 0.33
CA TYR A 295 4.85 20.47 -0.75
C TYR A 295 3.84 19.32 -0.87
N SER A 296 3.34 18.79 0.25
CA SER A 296 2.36 17.70 0.27
C SER A 296 1.07 18.08 -0.46
N LEU A 297 0.57 19.30 -0.22
CA LEU A 297 -0.66 19.83 -0.85
C LEU A 297 -0.53 19.97 -2.38
N VAL A 298 0.63 20.38 -2.91
CA VAL A 298 0.82 20.59 -4.35
C VAL A 298 1.25 19.31 -5.09
N LEU A 299 1.94 18.38 -4.43
CA LEU A 299 2.45 17.16 -5.07
C LEU A 299 1.43 16.02 -5.12
N ALA A 300 0.60 15.84 -4.09
CA ALA A 300 -0.36 14.73 -4.05
C ALA A 300 -1.34 14.74 -5.26
N PRO A 301 -1.90 15.88 -5.70
CA PRO A 301 -2.73 15.93 -6.91
C PRO A 301 -1.95 15.59 -8.20
N LEU A 302 -0.71 16.07 -8.32
CA LEU A 302 0.15 15.77 -9.48
C LEU A 302 0.47 14.27 -9.57
N PHE A 303 0.72 13.62 -8.45
CA PHE A 303 0.98 12.17 -8.38
C PHE A 303 -0.26 11.34 -8.71
N LYS A 304 -1.46 11.75 -8.29
CA LYS A 304 -2.72 11.11 -8.73
C LYS A 304 -2.92 11.21 -10.24
N SER A 305 -2.76 12.41 -10.80
CA SER A 305 -2.87 12.64 -12.24
C SER A 305 -1.87 11.80 -13.04
N TYR A 306 -0.64 11.63 -12.52
CA TYR A 306 0.36 10.72 -13.09
C TYR A 306 -0.10 9.25 -13.07
N ILE A 307 -0.57 8.74 -11.93
CA ILE A 307 -1.09 7.36 -11.78
C ILE A 307 -2.22 7.11 -12.78
N GLU A 308 -3.22 8.00 -12.85
CA GLU A 308 -4.32 7.89 -13.81
C GLU A 308 -3.84 7.86 -15.27
N SER A 309 -2.82 8.68 -15.60
CA SER A 309 -2.22 8.72 -16.94
C SER A 309 -1.56 7.38 -17.30
N CYS A 310 -0.84 6.76 -16.36
CA CYS A 310 -0.21 5.44 -16.53
C CYS A 310 -1.24 4.32 -16.75
N HIS A 311 -2.40 4.38 -16.09
CA HIS A 311 -3.49 3.40 -16.32
C HIS A 311 -4.20 3.63 -17.66
N LYS A 312 -4.47 4.89 -18.04
CA LYS A 312 -5.15 5.25 -19.31
C LYS A 312 -4.28 4.96 -20.53
N GLN A 313 -2.97 5.22 -20.44
CA GLN A 313 -1.99 4.86 -21.46
C GLN A 313 -0.86 4.04 -20.84
N PRO A 314 -0.84 2.70 -21.03
CA PRO A 314 0.35 1.91 -20.77
C PRO A 314 1.56 2.59 -21.40
N ALA A 315 2.68 2.62 -20.70
CA ALA A 315 3.92 3.25 -21.17
C ALA A 315 4.61 2.42 -22.28
N ALA A 316 3.89 2.22 -23.39
CA ALA A 316 4.39 1.80 -24.68
C ALA A 316 4.99 3.03 -25.37
N ASN A 317 6.32 3.05 -25.46
CA ASN A 317 7.13 4.00 -26.24
C ASN A 317 7.00 5.47 -25.77
N LYS A 318 7.69 5.85 -24.68
CA LYS A 318 7.86 7.26 -24.27
C LYS A 318 9.32 7.56 -23.85
N ASN A 319 9.74 8.80 -24.11
CA ASN A 319 11.14 9.24 -24.27
C ASN A 319 11.97 9.28 -22.98
N THR A 320 13.28 9.53 -23.13
CA THR A 320 14.27 9.78 -22.07
C THR A 320 13.79 10.71 -20.95
N SER A 321 13.05 11.78 -21.30
CA SER A 321 12.43 12.73 -20.36
C SER A 321 11.57 12.04 -19.28
N GLN A 322 10.89 10.94 -19.63
CA GLN A 322 10.05 10.22 -18.66
C GLN A 322 10.86 9.38 -17.67
N ASN A 323 12.06 8.93 -18.01
CA ASN A 323 12.94 8.25 -17.06
C ASN A 323 13.48 9.27 -16.03
N GLU A 324 13.81 10.48 -16.47
CA GLU A 324 14.20 11.58 -15.58
C GLU A 324 13.03 12.00 -14.67
N GLN A 325 11.82 12.14 -15.24
CA GLN A 325 10.58 12.39 -14.50
C GLN A 325 10.31 11.30 -13.44
N LEU A 326 10.48 10.02 -13.80
CA LEU A 326 10.28 8.86 -12.94
C LEU A 326 11.28 8.82 -11.77
N GLU A 327 12.56 9.12 -12.02
CA GLU A 327 13.55 9.26 -10.95
C GLU A 327 13.29 10.48 -10.07
N ALA A 328 12.80 11.59 -10.62
CA ALA A 328 12.34 12.73 -9.83
C ALA A 328 11.16 12.36 -8.90
N ILE A 329 10.16 11.61 -9.40
CA ILE A 329 9.02 11.11 -8.60
C ILE A 329 9.48 10.18 -7.47
N LYS A 330 10.38 9.21 -7.75
CA LYS A 330 10.98 8.33 -6.72
C LYS A 330 11.79 9.12 -5.69
N SER A 331 12.52 10.13 -6.13
CA SER A 331 13.34 11.01 -5.29
C SER A 331 12.49 11.89 -4.37
N ILE A 332 11.39 12.45 -4.88
CA ILE A 332 10.39 13.21 -4.11
C ILE A 332 9.75 12.32 -3.04
N THR A 333 9.18 11.18 -3.42
CA THR A 333 8.49 10.26 -2.48
C THR A 333 9.41 9.82 -1.35
N LYS A 334 10.64 9.39 -1.68
CA LYS A 334 11.69 9.07 -0.71
C LYS A 334 12.01 10.25 0.23
N SER A 335 12.06 11.47 -0.29
CA SER A 335 12.33 12.68 0.50
C SER A 335 11.17 13.03 1.42
N MET A 336 9.92 12.96 0.94
CA MET A 336 8.71 13.19 1.75
C MET A 336 8.61 12.19 2.91
N ILE A 337 8.83 10.89 2.63
CA ILE A 337 8.85 9.84 3.66
C ILE A 337 9.97 10.11 4.69
N ALA A 338 11.15 10.54 4.23
CA ALA A 338 12.25 10.91 5.13
C ALA A 338 11.94 12.14 6.00
N LEU A 339 11.24 13.15 5.45
CA LEU A 339 10.80 14.34 6.20
C LEU A 339 9.78 13.98 7.28
N TYR A 340 8.73 13.23 6.95
CA TYR A 340 7.75 12.80 7.95
C TYR A 340 8.36 11.91 9.04
N LYS A 341 9.32 11.03 8.70
CA LYS A 341 10.10 10.29 9.71
C LYS A 341 10.86 11.20 10.66
N GLN A 342 11.56 12.21 10.15
CA GLN A 342 12.30 13.19 10.97
C GLN A 342 11.36 14.04 11.85
N LEU A 343 10.16 14.35 11.37
CA LEU A 343 9.17 15.11 12.14
C LEU A 343 8.50 14.27 13.22
N TYR A 344 8.15 13.01 12.92
CA TYR A 344 7.45 12.11 13.82
C TYR A 344 8.35 11.48 14.89
N MET A 345 9.54 10.99 14.52
CA MET A 345 10.41 10.23 15.42
C MET A 345 10.68 10.91 16.78
N PRO A 346 11.02 12.21 16.84
CA PRO A 346 11.29 12.86 18.12
C PRO A 346 10.03 13.13 18.95
N LEU A 347 8.81 13.02 18.40
CA LEU A 347 7.59 12.96 19.23
C LEU A 347 7.45 11.56 19.83
N TYR A 348 7.58 10.54 18.97
CA TYR A 348 7.42 9.16 19.38
C TYR A 348 8.48 8.71 20.42
N GLN A 349 9.69 9.24 20.39
CA GLN A 349 10.74 8.93 21.38
C GLN A 349 10.70 9.83 22.63
N ALA A 350 9.95 10.94 22.63
CA ALA A 350 9.83 11.81 23.80
C ALA A 350 9.00 11.14 24.91
N SER A 351 9.24 11.50 26.18
CA SER A 351 8.49 10.96 27.32
C SER A 351 6.97 11.21 27.21
N ASN A 352 6.14 10.42 27.90
CA ASN A 352 4.68 10.57 27.82
C ASN A 352 4.20 11.99 28.23
N LEU A 353 4.92 12.66 29.13
CA LEU A 353 4.65 14.04 29.56
C LEU A 353 4.81 15.07 28.43
N ILE A 354 5.76 14.84 27.51
CA ILE A 354 6.00 15.71 26.34
C ILE A 354 5.09 15.30 25.17
N TYR A 355 4.87 13.99 25.02
CA TYR A 355 4.03 13.44 23.95
C TYR A 355 2.55 13.76 24.12
N GLY A 356 1.99 13.63 25.32
CA GLY A 356 0.56 13.80 25.59
C GLY A 356 -0.01 15.12 25.06
N PRO A 357 0.59 16.29 25.40
CA PRO A 357 0.17 17.58 24.88
C PRO A 357 0.29 17.68 23.35
N GLN A 358 1.26 16.99 22.76
CA GLN A 358 1.53 16.98 21.32
C GLN A 358 0.89 15.78 20.59
N ARG A 359 0.01 15.03 21.26
CA ARG A 359 -0.57 13.76 20.76
C ARG A 359 -1.29 13.96 19.43
N SER A 360 -2.19 14.94 19.34
CA SER A 360 -2.90 15.27 18.09
C SER A 360 -1.94 15.54 16.91
N LYS A 361 -0.84 16.25 17.18
CA LYS A 361 0.21 16.55 16.19
C LYS A 361 1.02 15.31 15.79
N ALA A 362 1.37 14.45 16.75
CA ALA A 362 2.00 13.16 16.47
C ALA A 362 1.10 12.26 15.62
N ASN A 363 -0.19 12.25 15.92
CA ASN A 363 -1.21 11.47 15.23
C ASN A 363 -1.36 11.91 13.76
N ALA A 364 -1.43 13.21 13.50
CA ALA A 364 -1.48 13.76 12.14
C ALA A 364 -0.20 13.43 11.33
N LEU A 365 0.97 13.49 11.96
CA LEU A 365 2.26 13.13 11.33
C LEU A 365 2.37 11.63 11.04
N ALA A 366 1.93 10.77 11.96
CA ALA A 366 1.88 9.32 11.76
C ALA A 366 0.93 8.94 10.62
N TYR A 367 -0.26 9.56 10.58
CA TYR A 367 -1.23 9.38 9.51
C TYR A 367 -0.66 9.79 8.16
N SER A 368 -0.12 11.00 8.07
CA SER A 368 0.52 11.53 6.87
C SER A 368 1.66 10.61 6.37
N LEU A 369 2.48 10.07 7.28
CA LEU A 369 3.55 9.12 6.92
C LEU A 369 3.01 7.81 6.33
N ILE A 370 1.98 7.22 6.92
CA ILE A 370 1.32 5.99 6.41
C ILE A 370 0.66 6.24 5.06
N ASP A 371 0.01 7.39 4.88
CA ASP A 371 -0.64 7.77 3.64
C ASP A 371 0.38 8.03 2.51
N TRP A 372 1.51 8.68 2.83
CA TRP A 372 2.63 8.85 1.89
C TRP A 372 3.29 7.53 1.48
N LEU A 373 3.36 6.55 2.38
CA LEU A 373 3.80 5.18 2.06
C LEU A 373 2.80 4.49 1.11
N CYS A 374 1.49 4.65 1.34
CA CYS A 374 0.45 4.14 0.44
C CYS A 374 0.51 4.79 -0.96
N LEU A 375 0.78 6.10 -1.03
CA LEU A 375 0.95 6.82 -2.29
C LEU A 375 2.22 6.38 -3.03
N GLU A 376 3.32 6.14 -2.31
CA GLU A 376 4.54 5.54 -2.87
C GLU A 376 4.22 4.16 -3.48
N GLN A 377 3.51 3.28 -2.77
CA GLN A 377 3.14 1.97 -3.29
C GLN A 377 2.31 2.06 -4.58
N TRP A 378 1.34 2.97 -4.63
CA TRP A 378 0.52 3.20 -5.82
C TRP A 378 1.35 3.71 -7.00
N LEU A 379 2.26 4.66 -6.78
CA LEU A 379 3.19 5.13 -7.80
C LEU A 379 4.10 4.00 -8.32
N TYR A 380 4.72 3.22 -7.44
CA TYR A 380 5.60 2.12 -7.85
C TYR A 380 4.86 1.02 -8.63
N SER A 381 3.61 0.72 -8.23
CA SER A 381 2.73 -0.19 -8.97
C SER A 381 2.42 0.33 -10.38
N ALA A 382 2.03 1.60 -10.52
CA ALA A 382 1.78 2.24 -11.82
C ALA A 382 3.04 2.35 -12.71
N MET A 383 4.23 2.47 -12.09
CA MET A 383 5.52 2.50 -12.78
C MET A 383 6.03 1.12 -13.24
N LEU A 384 5.45 0.01 -12.74
CA LEU A 384 5.97 -1.36 -12.84
C LEU A 384 7.37 -1.51 -12.21
N ALA A 385 7.59 -0.85 -11.08
CA ALA A 385 8.85 -0.85 -10.34
C ALA A 385 8.70 -1.57 -8.98
N PRO A 386 9.70 -2.35 -8.52
CA PRO A 386 9.64 -3.01 -7.22
C PRO A 386 9.68 -1.98 -6.07
N LEU A 387 8.81 -2.16 -5.08
CA LEU A 387 8.69 -1.26 -3.95
C LEU A 387 9.93 -1.33 -3.03
N PRO A 388 10.44 -0.21 -2.48
CA PRO A 388 11.59 -0.25 -1.58
C PRO A 388 11.28 -1.03 -0.30
N SER A 389 12.11 -2.03 0.02
CA SER A 389 11.96 -2.84 1.24
C SER A 389 12.02 -1.99 2.53
N SER A 390 12.73 -0.85 2.49
CA SER A 390 12.74 0.14 3.57
C SER A 390 11.36 0.74 3.87
N SER A 391 10.51 0.90 2.85
CA SER A 391 9.18 1.48 2.98
C SER A 391 8.21 0.48 3.61
N ILE A 392 8.26 -0.79 3.17
CA ILE A 392 7.52 -1.91 3.78
C ILE A 392 7.90 -2.05 5.26
N LYS A 393 9.19 -2.08 5.58
CA LYS A 393 9.70 -2.12 6.97
C LYS A 393 9.22 -0.93 7.80
N THR A 394 9.20 0.27 7.21
CA THR A 394 8.71 1.48 7.88
C THR A 394 7.24 1.34 8.25
N LEU A 395 6.40 0.96 7.30
CA LEU A 395 4.97 0.82 7.51
C LEU A 395 4.67 -0.22 8.60
N ASN A 396 5.28 -1.39 8.51
CA ASN A 396 5.08 -2.47 9.47
C ASN A 396 5.51 -2.05 10.89
N SER A 397 6.69 -1.45 11.03
CA SER A 397 7.21 -0.99 12.34
C SER A 397 6.30 0.10 12.93
N LEU A 398 5.88 1.07 12.12
CA LEU A 398 5.01 2.17 12.56
C LEU A 398 3.62 1.69 12.96
N PHE A 399 2.98 0.85 12.14
CA PHE A 399 1.65 0.33 12.44
C PHE A 399 1.67 -0.58 13.68
N TYR A 400 2.68 -1.43 13.83
CA TYR A 400 2.84 -2.29 15.02
C TYR A 400 3.07 -1.47 16.29
N ALA A 401 3.96 -0.47 16.24
CA ALA A 401 4.20 0.43 17.36
C ALA A 401 2.92 1.18 17.79
N LEU A 402 2.15 1.68 16.82
CA LEU A 402 0.86 2.31 17.09
C LEU A 402 -0.19 1.32 17.61
N SER A 403 -0.21 0.07 17.16
CA SER A 403 -1.21 -0.91 17.64
C SER A 403 -0.97 -1.32 19.08
N CYS A 404 0.28 -1.34 19.52
CA CYS A 404 0.64 -1.61 20.92
C CYS A 404 0.41 -0.39 21.83
N TYR A 405 0.60 0.82 21.32
CA TYR A 405 0.62 2.06 22.13
C TYR A 405 -0.71 2.81 22.13
N GLU A 406 -1.40 2.90 21.00
CA GLU A 406 -2.66 3.64 20.82
C GLU A 406 -3.62 2.90 19.86
N PRO A 407 -4.22 1.77 20.27
CA PRO A 407 -5.11 0.99 19.39
C PRO A 407 -6.36 1.77 18.95
N GLU A 408 -6.85 2.71 19.76
CA GLU A 408 -7.99 3.57 19.42
C GLU A 408 -7.70 4.48 18.21
N LEU A 409 -6.46 4.99 18.12
CA LEU A 409 -6.00 5.83 17.00
C LEU A 409 -6.13 5.09 15.66
N ILE A 410 -5.81 3.79 15.66
CA ILE A 410 -5.75 2.99 14.44
C ILE A 410 -7.11 2.88 13.74
N GLU A 411 -8.20 2.99 14.51
CA GLU A 411 -9.57 2.97 14.01
C GLU A 411 -10.11 4.37 13.66
N GLN A 412 -9.49 5.47 14.14
CA GLN A 412 -9.97 6.83 13.87
C GLN A 412 -9.82 7.17 12.38
N PRO A 413 -10.91 7.58 11.69
CA PRO A 413 -10.84 7.99 10.29
C PRO A 413 -10.28 9.40 10.16
N GLN A 414 -9.35 9.60 9.21
CA GLN A 414 -8.91 10.91 8.74
C GLN A 414 -9.01 10.97 7.21
N THR A 415 -8.97 12.15 6.62
CA THR A 415 -9.07 12.31 5.16
C THR A 415 -7.80 11.78 4.50
N SER A 416 -7.88 10.68 3.73
CA SER A 416 -6.70 10.12 3.06
C SER A 416 -6.30 10.92 1.81
N LEU A 417 -5.02 11.30 1.75
CA LEU A 417 -4.32 11.76 0.56
C LEU A 417 -4.44 10.77 -0.59
N CYS A 418 -4.50 9.46 -0.35
CA CYS A 418 -4.63 8.46 -1.41
C CYS A 418 -6.04 8.39 -2.02
N SER A 419 -7.12 8.44 -1.23
CA SER A 419 -8.50 8.24 -1.71
C SER A 419 -9.41 9.47 -1.72
N ASN A 420 -8.99 10.60 -1.13
CA ASN A 420 -9.86 11.74 -0.79
C ASN A 420 -11.07 11.36 0.10
N SER A 421 -11.06 10.19 0.72
CA SER A 421 -12.14 9.67 1.57
C SER A 421 -11.66 9.47 3.01
N PRO A 422 -12.57 9.56 4.01
CA PRO A 422 -12.23 9.23 5.39
C PRO A 422 -11.78 7.75 5.46
N SER A 423 -10.55 7.54 5.88
CA SER A 423 -9.92 6.22 6.03
C SER A 423 -9.24 6.13 7.39
N SER A 424 -9.35 4.99 8.05
CA SER A 424 -8.58 4.72 9.27
C SER A 424 -7.19 4.17 8.93
N LEU A 425 -6.22 4.30 9.84
CA LEU A 425 -4.90 3.69 9.67
C LEU A 425 -4.99 2.18 9.42
N LYS A 426 -5.93 1.50 10.08
CA LYS A 426 -6.25 0.09 9.86
C LYS A 426 -6.63 -0.21 8.42
N THR A 427 -7.42 0.68 7.82
CA THR A 427 -7.91 0.56 6.45
C THR A 427 -6.78 0.80 5.45
N LEU A 428 -5.94 1.83 5.67
CA LEU A 428 -4.74 2.09 4.88
C LEU A 428 -3.74 0.92 4.96
N TYR A 429 -3.51 0.37 6.15
CA TYR A 429 -2.62 -0.77 6.35
C TYR A 429 -3.13 -2.03 5.64
N ARG A 430 -4.42 -2.39 5.77
CA ARG A 430 -5.05 -3.50 5.02
C ARG A 430 -4.86 -3.33 3.51
N ARG A 431 -5.15 -2.15 2.98
CA ARG A 431 -4.96 -1.80 1.56
C ARG A 431 -3.52 -1.99 1.13
N TYR A 432 -2.55 -1.53 1.94
CA TYR A 432 -1.14 -1.67 1.62
C TYR A 432 -0.71 -3.13 1.58
N GLN A 433 -1.06 -3.93 2.59
CA GLN A 433 -0.70 -5.35 2.62
C GLN A 433 -1.36 -6.13 1.47
N LEU A 434 -2.62 -5.83 1.13
CA LEU A 434 -3.30 -6.40 -0.04
C LEU A 434 -2.56 -6.11 -1.35
N MET A 435 -2.16 -4.86 -1.55
CA MET A 435 -1.45 -4.43 -2.76
C MET A 435 -0.06 -5.07 -2.89
N LEU A 436 0.56 -5.53 -1.79
CA LEU A 436 1.80 -6.33 -1.84
C LEU A 436 1.58 -7.79 -2.28
N LEU A 437 0.34 -8.30 -2.25
CA LEU A 437 0.02 -9.66 -2.73
C LEU A 437 -0.01 -9.77 -4.26
N VAL A 438 -0.05 -8.64 -4.96
CA VAL A 438 -0.31 -8.56 -6.40
C VAL A 438 0.90 -8.01 -7.13
N ASP A 439 1.51 -8.86 -7.96
CA ASP A 439 2.57 -8.41 -8.87
C ASP A 439 1.95 -7.76 -10.11
N PHE A 440 1.72 -6.45 -10.02
CA PHE A 440 1.26 -5.62 -11.13
C PHE A 440 2.17 -5.67 -12.35
N GLY A 441 3.45 -6.05 -12.21
CA GLY A 441 4.37 -6.33 -13.32
C GLY A 441 4.02 -7.59 -14.12
N SER A 442 3.12 -8.44 -13.64
CA SER A 442 2.60 -9.64 -14.31
C SER A 442 1.13 -9.52 -14.74
N ILE A 443 0.48 -8.37 -14.51
CA ILE A 443 -0.90 -8.09 -14.94
C ILE A 443 -0.89 -7.03 -16.04
N ASN A 444 -1.67 -7.25 -17.11
CA ASN A 444 -1.89 -6.28 -18.17
C ASN A 444 -2.36 -4.92 -17.58
N THR A 445 -1.68 -3.82 -17.87
CA THR A 445 -1.92 -2.54 -17.17
C THR A 445 -3.34 -2.00 -17.35
N ARG A 446 -4.04 -2.40 -18.42
CA ARG A 446 -5.46 -2.08 -18.65
C ARG A 446 -6.42 -2.70 -17.62
N LEU A 447 -5.98 -3.76 -16.93
CA LEU A 447 -6.76 -4.45 -15.89
C LEU A 447 -6.41 -3.96 -14.48
N HIS A 448 -5.36 -3.15 -14.31
CA HIS A 448 -4.87 -2.74 -12.99
C HIS A 448 -5.94 -2.05 -12.14
N GLN A 449 -6.67 -1.09 -12.72
CA GLN A 449 -7.70 -0.36 -11.99
C GLN A 449 -8.83 -1.30 -11.53
N GLU A 450 -9.34 -2.15 -12.43
CA GLU A 450 -10.39 -3.14 -12.12
C GLU A 450 -9.92 -4.14 -11.03
N VAL A 451 -8.66 -4.61 -11.08
CA VAL A 451 -8.06 -5.46 -10.03
C VAL A 451 -7.96 -4.70 -8.69
N ILE A 452 -7.56 -3.43 -8.71
CA ILE A 452 -7.51 -2.58 -7.52
C ILE A 452 -8.91 -2.38 -6.93
N ASP A 453 -9.91 -2.12 -7.77
CA ASP A 453 -11.30 -1.91 -7.33
C ASP A 453 -11.89 -3.20 -6.73
N GLN A 454 -11.60 -4.37 -7.33
CA GLN A 454 -11.95 -5.69 -6.77
C GLN A 454 -11.27 -5.96 -5.42
N LEU A 455 -9.97 -5.65 -5.28
CA LEU A 455 -9.24 -5.73 -4.01
C LEU A 455 -9.85 -4.83 -2.93
N LEU A 456 -10.18 -3.59 -3.27
CA LEU A 456 -10.74 -2.60 -2.34
C LEU A 456 -12.17 -2.96 -1.91
N ALA A 457 -12.99 -3.50 -2.83
CA ALA A 457 -14.33 -3.98 -2.51
C ALA A 457 -14.31 -5.13 -1.49
N ALA A 458 -13.33 -6.04 -1.58
CA ALA A 458 -13.17 -7.17 -0.67
C ALA A 458 -12.40 -6.84 0.63
N LEU A 459 -11.88 -5.61 0.81
CA LEU A 459 -11.02 -5.21 1.94
C LEU A 459 -11.67 -5.41 3.31
N GLN A 460 -12.99 -5.28 3.42
CA GLN A 460 -13.73 -5.51 4.67
C GLN A 460 -13.67 -6.96 5.17
N GLN A 461 -13.34 -7.91 4.30
CA GLN A 461 -13.31 -9.35 4.61
C GLN A 461 -12.03 -9.79 5.32
N ILE A 462 -11.06 -8.88 5.51
CA ILE A 462 -9.73 -9.16 6.06
C ILE A 462 -9.68 -8.81 7.55
N SER A 463 -9.42 -9.80 8.40
CA SER A 463 -9.24 -9.57 9.82
C SER A 463 -7.77 -9.27 10.11
N LEU A 464 -7.50 -8.19 10.84
CA LEU A 464 -6.19 -7.92 11.44
C LEU A 464 -6.27 -8.24 12.93
N PHE A 465 -5.27 -8.93 13.45
CA PHE A 465 -5.12 -9.17 14.89
C PHE A 465 -3.65 -9.03 15.30
N GLN A 466 -3.44 -8.58 16.55
CA GLN A 466 -2.12 -8.50 17.13
C GLN A 466 -1.73 -9.86 17.71
N LEU A 467 -0.50 -10.29 17.43
CA LEU A 467 0.15 -11.41 18.09
C LEU A 467 1.07 -10.84 19.19
N SER A 468 0.88 -11.34 20.40
CA SER A 468 1.68 -11.00 21.58
C SER A 468 2.30 -12.28 22.12
N ALA A 469 3.46 -12.19 22.79
CA ALA A 469 4.15 -13.34 23.35
C ALA A 469 3.39 -14.12 24.45
N GLN A 470 2.19 -13.67 24.86
CA GLN A 470 1.39 -14.37 25.88
C GLN A 470 0.71 -15.64 25.32
N PRO A 471 0.93 -16.83 25.93
CA PRO A 471 0.63 -18.13 25.32
C PRO A 471 -0.85 -18.57 25.40
N HIS A 472 -1.79 -17.67 25.69
CA HIS A 472 -3.12 -18.05 26.21
C HIS A 472 -4.25 -18.17 25.17
N LYS A 473 -3.97 -18.13 23.87
CA LYS A 473 -4.99 -18.36 22.82
C LYS A 473 -4.47 -19.25 21.70
N PRO A 474 -5.29 -20.20 21.19
CA PRO A 474 -4.96 -20.93 19.97
C PRO A 474 -4.94 -19.96 18.79
N VAL A 475 -3.75 -19.73 18.25
CA VAL A 475 -3.54 -18.98 17.02
C VAL A 475 -3.94 -19.88 15.84
N GLN A 476 -4.54 -19.30 14.80
CA GLN A 476 -4.89 -20.00 13.57
C GLN A 476 -3.78 -19.80 12.52
N ASP A 477 -3.72 -20.67 11.51
CA ASP A 477 -2.84 -20.46 10.37
C ASP A 477 -3.14 -19.08 9.73
N CYS A 478 -2.14 -18.22 9.66
CA CYS A 478 -2.34 -16.85 9.21
C CYS A 478 -1.16 -16.30 8.42
N HIS A 479 -1.37 -15.16 7.78
CA HIS A 479 -0.29 -14.41 7.15
C HIS A 479 0.33 -13.50 8.20
N PHE A 480 1.58 -13.75 8.55
CA PHE A 480 2.27 -13.13 9.67
C PHE A 480 3.28 -12.09 9.19
N ILE A 481 3.38 -11.02 9.98
CA ILE A 481 4.38 -9.96 9.84
C ILE A 481 5.07 -9.80 11.21
N PRO A 482 6.36 -10.16 11.35
CA PRO A 482 7.06 -10.11 12.63
C PRO A 482 7.33 -8.67 13.09
N SER A 483 7.35 -8.48 14.41
CA SER A 483 7.63 -7.19 15.07
C SER A 483 9.01 -6.61 14.73
N HIS A 484 10.04 -7.46 14.66
CA HIS A 484 11.43 -7.03 14.52
C HIS A 484 11.89 -6.87 13.06
N HIS A 485 11.71 -5.66 12.52
CA HIS A 485 12.47 -5.08 11.40
C HIS A 485 12.74 -5.95 10.14
N SER A 486 11.90 -6.92 9.78
CA SER A 486 12.16 -7.80 8.62
C SER A 486 10.94 -8.18 7.79
N ALA A 487 11.17 -8.10 6.47
CA ALA A 487 10.51 -8.81 5.38
C ALA A 487 9.00 -8.58 5.12
N ALA A 488 8.59 -9.11 3.97
CA ALA A 488 7.21 -9.16 3.51
C ALA A 488 6.41 -10.21 4.32
N MET A 489 5.10 -10.05 4.29
CA MET A 489 4.11 -10.96 4.88
C MET A 489 4.33 -12.41 4.43
N GLN A 490 4.39 -13.35 5.38
CA GLN A 490 4.60 -14.78 5.15
C GLN A 490 3.46 -15.62 5.73
N PHE A 491 2.93 -16.57 4.95
CA PHE A 491 2.01 -17.56 5.50
C PHE A 491 2.74 -18.45 6.51
N THR A 492 2.25 -18.47 7.75
CA THR A 492 2.89 -19.15 8.88
C THR A 492 1.85 -20.03 9.59
N PRO A 493 2.12 -21.33 9.79
CA PRO A 493 1.19 -22.22 10.47
C PRO A 493 1.10 -21.90 11.98
N ALA A 494 -0.06 -22.18 12.57
CA ALA A 494 -0.37 -21.98 13.99
C ALA A 494 0.71 -22.49 14.96
N THR A 495 1.36 -23.60 14.62
CA THR A 495 2.44 -24.22 15.40
C THR A 495 3.69 -23.37 15.52
N GLN A 496 3.98 -22.51 14.53
CA GLN A 496 5.14 -21.62 14.49
C GLN A 496 4.83 -20.22 15.05
N LEU A 497 3.57 -19.92 15.36
CA LEU A 497 3.12 -18.62 15.88
C LEU A 497 3.08 -18.56 17.42
N GLN A 498 3.37 -19.66 18.12
CA GLN A 498 3.42 -19.69 19.58
C GLN A 498 4.60 -18.85 20.10
N GLY A 499 4.30 -17.80 20.87
CA GLY A 499 5.29 -16.85 21.37
C GLY A 499 5.78 -15.82 20.35
N ALA A 500 5.22 -15.80 19.13
CA ALA A 500 5.57 -14.83 18.11
C ALA A 500 4.93 -13.45 18.39
N GLU A 501 5.67 -12.38 18.14
CA GLU A 501 5.18 -11.00 18.24
C GLU A 501 5.06 -10.35 16.86
N GLY A 502 3.95 -9.64 16.63
CA GLY A 502 3.71 -8.95 15.36
C GLY A 502 2.24 -8.84 14.99
N ILE A 503 1.95 -8.85 13.69
CA ILE A 503 0.61 -8.67 13.13
C ILE A 503 0.22 -9.92 12.34
N GLY A 504 -0.94 -10.49 12.67
CA GLY A 504 -1.59 -11.55 11.91
C GLY A 504 -2.67 -10.98 10.97
N LEU A 505 -2.69 -11.49 9.74
CA LEU A 505 -3.69 -11.23 8.72
C LEU A 505 -4.44 -12.53 8.37
N ASP A 506 -5.74 -12.54 8.61
CA ASP A 506 -6.65 -13.56 8.10
C ASP A 506 -7.13 -13.15 6.70
N LEU A 507 -6.74 -13.96 5.71
CA LEU A 507 -7.13 -13.83 4.30
C LEU A 507 -8.09 -14.94 3.84
N ALA A 508 -8.57 -15.81 4.75
CA ALA A 508 -9.38 -16.98 4.36
C ALA A 508 -10.73 -16.57 3.77
N LYS A 509 -11.44 -15.63 4.42
CA LYS A 509 -12.70 -15.08 3.90
C LYS A 509 -12.52 -14.35 2.57
N PHE A 510 -11.48 -13.52 2.49
CA PHE A 510 -11.10 -12.78 1.30
C PHE A 510 -10.82 -13.70 0.10
N THR A 511 -9.94 -14.69 0.26
CA THR A 511 -9.61 -15.64 -0.82
C THR A 511 -10.80 -16.52 -1.22
N ALA A 512 -11.67 -16.89 -0.26
CA ALA A 512 -12.89 -17.62 -0.54
C ALA A 512 -13.90 -16.80 -1.37
N ALA A 513 -14.06 -15.50 -1.09
CA ALA A 513 -14.93 -14.61 -1.86
C ALA A 513 -14.40 -14.41 -3.28
N ILE A 514 -13.13 -14.03 -3.46
CA ILE A 514 -12.52 -13.86 -4.79
C ILE A 514 -12.67 -15.12 -5.65
N LYS A 515 -12.55 -16.30 -5.05
CA LYS A 515 -12.80 -17.60 -5.71
C LYS A 515 -14.28 -17.83 -6.05
N ALA A 516 -15.20 -17.49 -5.15
CA ALA A 516 -16.63 -17.60 -5.39
C ALA A 516 -17.08 -16.67 -6.54
N ASP A 517 -16.61 -15.43 -6.55
CA ASP A 517 -16.86 -14.44 -7.60
C ASP A 517 -16.28 -14.88 -8.94
N TYR A 518 -15.05 -15.40 -8.97
CA TYR A 518 -14.46 -16.00 -10.17
C TYR A 518 -15.34 -17.13 -10.74
N LEU A 519 -15.78 -18.06 -9.88
CA LEU A 519 -16.66 -19.16 -10.28
C LEU A 519 -18.05 -18.66 -10.72
N GLN A 520 -18.56 -17.58 -10.13
CA GLN A 520 -19.83 -16.97 -10.55
C GLN A 520 -19.70 -16.30 -11.93
N GLN A 521 -18.64 -15.54 -12.18
CA GLN A 521 -18.39 -14.93 -13.48
C GLN A 521 -18.16 -15.99 -14.56
N LEU A 522 -17.41 -17.06 -14.26
CA LEU A 522 -17.23 -18.20 -15.16
C LEU A 522 -18.56 -18.89 -15.51
N LYS A 523 -19.48 -19.03 -14.54
CA LYS A 523 -20.84 -19.54 -14.77
C LYS A 523 -21.69 -18.58 -15.61
N ARG A 524 -21.66 -17.27 -15.32
CA ARG A 524 -22.41 -16.26 -16.08
C ARG A 524 -21.99 -16.29 -17.55
N LEU A 525 -20.68 -16.24 -17.81
CA LEU A 525 -20.09 -16.43 -19.13
C LEU A 525 -20.63 -17.69 -19.84
N GLY A 526 -20.70 -18.83 -19.15
CA GLY A 526 -21.26 -20.07 -19.70
C GLY A 526 -22.79 -20.12 -19.88
N THR A 527 -23.54 -19.06 -19.54
CA THR A 527 -25.03 -19.05 -19.60
C THR A 527 -25.62 -17.93 -20.45
N THR A 528 -24.87 -16.88 -20.78
CA THR A 528 -25.39 -15.70 -21.48
C THR A 528 -25.06 -15.69 -22.98
N ASN A 529 -26.10 -15.78 -23.84
CA ASN A 529 -26.05 -15.39 -25.26
C ASN A 529 -25.90 -13.85 -25.46
N SER A 530 -25.32 -13.13 -24.49
CA SER A 530 -25.39 -11.67 -24.43
C SER A 530 -24.33 -11.00 -25.31
N LYS A 531 -24.79 -10.12 -26.19
CA LYS A 531 -23.97 -9.16 -26.97
C LYS A 531 -23.38 -8.02 -26.11
N GLN A 532 -23.08 -8.27 -24.83
CA GLN A 532 -22.51 -7.29 -23.91
C GLN A 532 -21.02 -7.59 -23.66
N PRO A 533 -20.13 -6.57 -23.68
CA PRO A 533 -18.69 -6.75 -23.60
C PRO A 533 -18.21 -7.00 -22.15
N ALA A 534 -18.61 -8.12 -21.54
CA ALA A 534 -18.26 -8.51 -20.17
C ALA A 534 -16.82 -9.07 -20.02
N ASN A 535 -15.85 -8.45 -20.69
CA ASN A 535 -14.48 -9.00 -20.82
C ASN A 535 -13.47 -8.48 -19.79
N ALA A 536 -13.52 -7.20 -19.40
CA ALA A 536 -12.53 -6.62 -18.50
C ALA A 536 -12.63 -7.19 -17.06
N SER A 537 -13.85 -7.22 -16.51
CA SER A 537 -14.08 -7.64 -15.12
C SER A 537 -13.74 -9.12 -14.87
N PHE A 538 -14.08 -10.02 -15.82
CA PHE A 538 -13.66 -11.42 -15.75
C PHE A 538 -12.13 -11.58 -15.88
N ALA A 539 -11.50 -10.87 -16.81
CA ALA A 539 -10.05 -10.94 -16.98
C ALA A 539 -9.30 -10.43 -15.73
N ALA A 540 -9.79 -9.35 -15.10
CA ALA A 540 -9.28 -8.87 -13.82
C ALA A 540 -9.48 -9.88 -12.68
N GLN A 541 -10.67 -10.47 -12.56
CA GLN A 541 -10.96 -11.48 -11.53
C GLN A 541 -10.09 -12.73 -11.70
N SER A 542 -9.87 -13.16 -12.95
CA SER A 542 -9.00 -14.29 -13.31
C SER A 542 -7.53 -13.99 -12.99
N ALA A 543 -7.05 -12.78 -13.32
CA ALA A 543 -5.70 -12.33 -12.98
C ALA A 543 -5.50 -12.29 -11.45
N LEU A 544 -6.43 -11.68 -10.70
CA LEU A 544 -6.40 -11.60 -9.25
C LEU A 544 -6.41 -12.99 -8.59
N PHE A 545 -7.29 -13.88 -9.03
CA PHE A 545 -7.31 -15.27 -8.54
C PHE A 545 -5.97 -15.99 -8.81
N SER A 546 -5.36 -15.76 -9.97
CA SER A 546 -4.07 -16.34 -10.34
C SER A 546 -2.92 -15.81 -9.47
N GLN A 547 -2.91 -14.51 -9.13
CA GLN A 547 -1.94 -13.94 -8.18
C GLN A 547 -2.06 -14.56 -6.79
N LEU A 548 -3.28 -14.69 -6.25
CA LEU A 548 -3.51 -15.30 -4.94
C LEU A 548 -3.10 -16.78 -4.93
N ALA A 549 -3.32 -17.50 -6.04
CA ALA A 549 -2.87 -18.87 -6.21
C ALA A 549 -1.32 -18.99 -6.29
N ALA A 550 -0.63 -18.06 -6.94
CA ALA A 550 0.84 -18.01 -6.98
C ALA A 550 1.43 -17.64 -5.61
N TYR A 551 0.87 -16.63 -4.95
CA TYR A 551 1.26 -16.17 -3.62
C TYR A 551 1.08 -17.26 -2.56
N SER A 552 -0.05 -17.99 -2.55
CA SER A 552 -0.27 -19.12 -1.62
C SER A 552 0.70 -20.30 -1.82
N LYS A 553 1.30 -20.44 -3.00
CA LYS A 553 2.37 -21.40 -3.30
C LYS A 553 3.78 -20.85 -3.03
N GLN A 554 3.89 -19.61 -2.55
CA GLN A 554 5.14 -18.87 -2.39
C GLN A 554 5.98 -18.79 -3.69
N GLN A 555 5.31 -18.76 -4.86
CA GLN A 555 5.98 -18.69 -6.16
C GLN A 555 6.48 -17.27 -6.44
N THR A 556 7.66 -16.93 -5.91
CA THR A 556 8.36 -15.69 -6.24
C THR A 556 9.15 -15.84 -7.54
N LEU A 557 8.83 -15.04 -8.56
CA LEU A 557 9.69 -14.90 -9.74
C LEU A 557 10.98 -14.19 -9.34
N GLY A 558 12.12 -14.87 -9.52
CA GLY A 558 13.44 -14.33 -9.19
C GLY A 558 13.75 -13.03 -9.94
N TYR A 559 14.39 -12.09 -9.25
CA TYR A 559 15.09 -10.97 -9.89
C TYR A 559 16.53 -11.40 -10.09
N TYR A 560 16.99 -11.43 -11.35
CA TYR A 560 18.32 -11.92 -11.69
C TYR A 560 19.33 -10.77 -11.76
N SER A 561 20.46 -10.92 -11.08
CA SER A 561 21.51 -9.90 -11.02
C SER A 561 22.53 -9.98 -12.16
N LEU A 562 22.52 -11.06 -12.94
CA LEU A 562 23.49 -11.36 -13.99
C LEU A 562 22.77 -11.63 -15.31
N TYR A 563 22.78 -10.62 -16.19
CA TYR A 563 22.32 -10.74 -17.57
C TYR A 563 23.54 -10.79 -18.50
N GLN A 564 23.64 -11.83 -19.33
CA GLN A 564 24.70 -12.00 -20.33
C GLN A 564 24.20 -11.54 -21.71
N PRO A 565 25.02 -10.85 -22.54
CA PRO A 565 24.61 -10.45 -23.89
C PRO A 565 24.14 -11.64 -24.73
N LEU A 566 22.96 -11.52 -25.36
CA LEU A 566 22.35 -12.58 -26.15
C LEU A 566 21.93 -12.04 -27.52
N ASN A 567 22.45 -12.64 -28.59
CA ASN A 567 22.15 -12.23 -29.96
C ASN A 567 20.82 -12.84 -30.43
N ILE A 568 19.71 -12.11 -30.23
CA ILE A 568 18.36 -12.50 -30.66
C ILE A 568 17.66 -11.39 -31.41
N SER A 569 16.80 -11.77 -32.35
CA SER A 569 15.78 -10.90 -32.94
C SER A 569 14.43 -11.22 -32.32
N LEU A 570 13.77 -10.22 -31.72
CA LEU A 570 12.39 -10.36 -31.26
C LEU A 570 11.40 -9.73 -32.25
N PHE A 571 10.35 -10.47 -32.58
CA PHE A 571 9.19 -9.95 -33.33
C PHE A 571 7.99 -9.91 -32.38
N CYS A 572 7.50 -8.71 -32.06
CA CYS A 572 6.61 -8.51 -30.92
C CYS A 572 5.23 -8.05 -31.34
N GLY A 573 4.19 -8.83 -31.01
CA GLY A 573 2.80 -8.50 -31.31
C GLY A 573 2.17 -9.48 -32.28
N PHE A 574 0.85 -9.63 -32.16
CA PHE A 574 0.10 -10.68 -32.83
C PHE A 574 0.23 -10.64 -34.36
N ASN A 575 0.08 -9.44 -34.94
CA ASN A 575 0.24 -9.25 -36.38
C ASN A 575 1.67 -9.53 -36.85
N ASP A 576 2.68 -9.09 -36.11
CA ASP A 576 4.09 -9.28 -36.50
C ASP A 576 4.49 -10.76 -36.39
N CYS A 577 4.01 -11.47 -35.36
CA CYS A 577 4.21 -12.92 -35.22
C CYS A 577 3.53 -13.70 -36.34
N PHE A 578 2.28 -13.36 -36.67
CA PHE A 578 1.54 -13.98 -37.77
C PHE A 578 2.20 -13.72 -39.14
N SER A 579 2.58 -12.47 -39.42
CA SER A 579 3.28 -12.09 -40.65
C SER A 579 4.67 -12.72 -40.75
N HIS A 580 5.40 -12.88 -39.65
CA HIS A 580 6.68 -13.59 -39.62
C HIS A 580 6.49 -15.06 -39.99
N ASN A 581 5.52 -15.73 -39.38
CA ASN A 581 5.25 -17.14 -39.64
C ASN A 581 4.83 -17.36 -41.12
N LEU A 582 3.97 -16.49 -41.68
CA LEU A 582 3.62 -16.49 -43.10
C LEU A 582 4.83 -16.24 -44.01
N PHE A 583 5.71 -15.31 -43.66
CA PHE A 583 6.94 -15.02 -44.40
C PHE A 583 7.88 -16.23 -44.42
N SER A 584 8.20 -16.79 -43.24
CA SER A 584 9.04 -17.98 -43.12
C SER A 584 8.47 -19.18 -43.88
N TYR A 585 7.15 -19.39 -43.82
CA TYR A 585 6.47 -20.44 -44.58
C TYR A 585 6.65 -20.27 -46.10
N LYS A 586 6.35 -19.09 -46.64
CA LYS A 586 6.52 -18.79 -48.08
C LYS A 586 7.99 -18.81 -48.52
N GLN A 587 8.92 -18.39 -47.67
CA GLN A 587 10.36 -18.47 -47.93
C GLN A 587 10.83 -19.92 -48.03
N ASN A 588 10.35 -20.79 -47.12
CA ASN A 588 10.66 -22.22 -47.15
C ASN A 588 10.10 -22.89 -48.40
N LEU A 589 8.85 -22.62 -48.79
CA LEU A 589 8.30 -23.08 -50.07
C LEU A 589 9.15 -22.64 -51.26
N LYS A 590 9.54 -21.36 -51.33
CA LYS A 590 10.37 -20.83 -52.43
C LYS A 590 11.77 -21.45 -52.47
N SER A 591 12.33 -21.87 -51.33
CA SER A 591 13.59 -22.61 -51.29
C SER A 591 13.48 -24.06 -51.76
N GLN A 592 12.28 -24.66 -51.71
CA GLN A 592 12.00 -26.03 -52.14
C GLN A 592 11.48 -26.11 -53.57
N GLN A 593 10.82 -25.06 -54.08
CA GLN A 593 10.24 -24.99 -55.41
C GLN A 593 10.96 -23.91 -56.24
N THR A 594 12.00 -24.32 -56.96
CA THR A 594 12.90 -23.45 -57.76
C THR A 594 12.24 -22.72 -58.94
N SER A 595 10.98 -23.01 -59.25
CA SER A 595 10.30 -22.58 -60.48
C SER A 595 8.94 -21.89 -60.26
N ALA A 596 8.59 -21.53 -59.02
CA ALA A 596 7.34 -20.85 -58.70
C ALA A 596 7.58 -19.36 -58.37
N ASP A 597 6.83 -18.46 -59.02
CA ASP A 597 6.77 -17.03 -58.69
C ASP A 597 5.98 -16.80 -57.39
N ILE A 598 6.56 -17.28 -56.29
CA ILE A 598 6.02 -17.06 -54.94
C ILE A 598 6.37 -15.64 -54.53
N GLU A 599 5.35 -14.77 -54.54
CA GLU A 599 5.40 -13.45 -53.91
C GLU A 599 5.63 -13.61 -52.40
N LEU A 600 6.78 -13.10 -51.94
CA LEU A 600 7.12 -13.02 -50.52
C LEU A 600 6.42 -11.80 -49.90
N PRO A 601 5.69 -11.96 -48.78
CA PRO A 601 5.12 -10.83 -48.07
C PRO A 601 6.24 -9.95 -47.50
N GLN A 602 5.93 -8.71 -47.14
CA GLN A 602 6.91 -7.84 -46.50
C GLN A 602 7.36 -8.45 -45.16
N PRO A 603 8.67 -8.65 -44.91
CA PRO A 603 9.14 -9.19 -43.66
C PRO A 603 8.83 -8.22 -42.51
N PRO A 604 8.31 -8.69 -41.36
CA PRO A 604 8.09 -7.83 -40.20
C PRO A 604 9.41 -7.33 -39.63
N LYS A 605 9.38 -6.15 -39.01
CA LYS A 605 10.59 -5.51 -38.49
C LYS A 605 10.94 -6.05 -37.11
N ALA A 606 12.07 -6.75 -37.00
CA ALA A 606 12.63 -7.20 -35.73
C ALA A 606 12.99 -6.02 -34.80
N SER A 607 13.04 -6.29 -33.49
CA SER A 607 13.60 -5.38 -32.49
C SER A 607 15.08 -5.10 -32.79
N SER A 608 15.45 -3.85 -33.04
CA SER A 608 16.83 -3.45 -33.34
C SER A 608 17.70 -3.15 -32.10
N CYS A 609 17.30 -3.64 -30.93
CA CYS A 609 17.97 -3.38 -29.66
C CYS A 609 18.84 -4.57 -29.22
N PRO A 610 20.00 -4.33 -28.59
CA PRO A 610 20.80 -5.39 -27.99
C PRO A 610 20.04 -5.98 -26.81
N TRP A 611 19.98 -7.31 -26.75
CA TRP A 611 19.38 -8.05 -25.64
C TRP A 611 20.46 -8.68 -24.76
N ALA A 612 20.13 -8.86 -23.50
CA ALA A 612 20.86 -9.70 -22.57
C ALA A 612 19.88 -10.65 -21.89
N ALA A 613 20.32 -11.84 -21.50
CA ALA A 613 19.50 -12.88 -20.88
C ALA A 613 20.10 -13.39 -19.56
N ALA A 614 19.26 -13.79 -18.62
CA ALA A 614 19.68 -14.30 -17.30
C ALA A 614 19.20 -15.72 -16.99
N VAL A 615 18.01 -16.07 -17.47
CA VAL A 615 17.44 -17.43 -17.42
C VAL A 615 16.95 -17.78 -18.81
N ASP A 616 17.23 -19.02 -19.22
CA ASP A 616 16.90 -19.58 -20.52
C ASP A 616 16.69 -21.10 -20.36
N ASP A 617 15.64 -21.47 -19.61
CA ASP A 617 15.22 -22.88 -19.44
C ASP A 617 14.14 -23.26 -20.46
N ASP A 618 13.61 -24.48 -20.44
CA ASP A 618 12.66 -24.95 -21.46
C ASP A 618 11.32 -24.18 -21.46
N GLU A 619 10.91 -23.61 -20.33
CA GLU A 619 9.61 -22.93 -20.15
C GLU A 619 9.72 -21.40 -20.13
N GLN A 620 10.88 -20.84 -19.77
CA GLN A 620 11.07 -19.42 -19.48
C GLN A 620 12.33 -18.82 -20.10
N LEU A 621 12.21 -17.56 -20.52
CA LEU A 621 13.33 -16.73 -20.96
C LEU A 621 13.22 -15.35 -20.30
N CYS A 622 14.22 -14.98 -19.51
CA CYS A 622 14.30 -13.66 -18.87
C CYS A 622 15.29 -12.78 -19.64
N LEU A 623 14.77 -11.70 -20.25
CA LEU A 623 15.51 -10.76 -21.08
C LEU A 623 15.64 -9.37 -20.42
N GLN A 624 16.70 -8.65 -20.77
CA GLN A 624 16.92 -7.25 -20.40
C GLN A 624 17.41 -6.45 -21.60
N THR A 625 16.92 -5.22 -21.76
CA THR A 625 17.48 -4.26 -22.73
C THR A 625 17.36 -2.82 -22.21
N ALA A 626 18.03 -1.87 -22.89
CA ALA A 626 17.88 -0.46 -22.61
C ALA A 626 16.51 0.04 -23.08
N ALA A 627 15.70 0.60 -22.17
CA ALA A 627 14.34 1.04 -22.46
C ALA A 627 14.26 2.06 -23.62
N ALA A 628 15.27 2.92 -23.76
CA ALA A 628 15.37 3.91 -24.84
C ALA A 628 15.69 3.30 -26.23
N LYS A 629 16.15 2.05 -26.31
CA LYS A 629 16.41 1.34 -27.57
C LYS A 629 15.24 0.47 -28.03
N LEU A 630 14.27 0.22 -27.15
CA LEU A 630 13.10 -0.60 -27.46
C LEU A 630 12.10 0.19 -28.33
N THR A 631 12.05 -0.16 -29.61
CA THR A 631 11.13 0.45 -30.60
C THR A 631 9.77 -0.26 -30.66
N ALA A 632 9.73 -1.55 -30.33
CA ALA A 632 8.53 -2.38 -30.34
C ALA A 632 7.61 -2.07 -29.15
N LYS A 633 6.30 -1.96 -29.40
CA LYS A 633 5.30 -1.87 -28.33
C LYS A 633 5.25 -3.22 -27.62
N LEU A 634 5.46 -3.23 -26.30
CA LEU A 634 5.33 -4.41 -25.45
C LEU A 634 4.19 -4.25 -24.45
N ASN A 635 3.48 -5.35 -24.21
CA ASN A 635 2.51 -5.49 -23.15
C ASN A 635 2.46 -6.95 -22.68
N ILE A 636 1.95 -7.17 -21.46
CA ILE A 636 1.78 -8.51 -20.90
C ILE A 636 0.68 -9.25 -21.66
N GLY A 637 0.91 -10.54 -21.93
CA GLY A 637 0.08 -11.38 -22.79
C GLY A 637 0.35 -11.27 -24.29
N GLN A 638 1.22 -10.34 -24.70
CA GLN A 638 1.54 -10.16 -26.12
C GLN A 638 2.42 -11.33 -26.60
N PRO A 639 2.09 -11.98 -27.74
CA PRO A 639 2.96 -12.98 -28.33
C PRO A 639 4.22 -12.32 -28.88
N VAL A 640 5.31 -13.07 -28.80
CA VAL A 640 6.64 -12.71 -29.31
C VAL A 640 7.24 -13.94 -29.99
N ILE A 641 7.84 -13.77 -31.16
CA ILE A 641 8.75 -14.77 -31.72
C ILE A 641 10.16 -14.40 -31.33
N ILE A 642 10.85 -15.32 -30.67
CA ILE A 642 12.27 -15.27 -30.38
C ILE A 642 12.99 -15.96 -31.53
N SER A 643 13.78 -15.22 -32.30
CA SER A 643 14.59 -15.77 -33.39
C SER A 643 16.07 -15.73 -33.01
N ARG A 644 16.73 -16.90 -33.02
CA ARG A 644 18.14 -17.08 -32.67
C ARG A 644 18.94 -17.57 -33.87
N GLN A 645 20.07 -16.94 -34.15
CA GLN A 645 21.04 -17.50 -35.08
C GLN A 645 21.97 -18.44 -34.31
N GLN A 646 21.91 -19.75 -34.58
CA GLN A 646 22.91 -20.71 -34.12
C GLN A 646 24.06 -20.76 -35.13
N GLU A 647 25.30 -20.86 -34.65
CA GLU A 647 26.46 -21.06 -35.53
C GLU A 647 26.32 -22.40 -36.27
N GLY A 648 26.43 -22.36 -37.60
CA GLY A 648 26.35 -23.55 -38.47
C GLY A 648 24.95 -23.90 -38.98
N GLN A 649 23.86 -23.26 -38.53
CA GLN A 649 22.53 -23.44 -39.13
C GLN A 649 22.22 -22.35 -40.17
N ALA A 650 21.71 -22.78 -41.34
CA ALA A 650 21.37 -21.87 -42.44
C ALA A 650 20.06 -21.07 -42.21
N GLN A 651 19.23 -21.48 -41.25
CA GLN A 651 18.01 -20.77 -40.84
C GLN A 651 18.03 -20.49 -39.34
N PRO A 652 17.52 -19.33 -38.88
CA PRO A 652 17.46 -19.02 -37.46
C PRO A 652 16.32 -19.79 -36.78
N GLU A 653 16.64 -20.42 -35.65
CA GLU A 653 15.67 -21.11 -34.82
C GLU A 653 14.64 -20.10 -34.29
N SER A 654 13.36 -20.38 -34.50
CA SER A 654 12.26 -19.48 -34.14
C SER A 654 11.34 -20.13 -33.13
N GLN A 655 11.21 -19.52 -31.95
CA GLN A 655 10.38 -20.00 -30.85
C GLN A 655 9.27 -19.01 -30.53
N LEU A 656 8.02 -19.49 -30.46
CA LEU A 656 6.88 -18.71 -30.00
C LEU A 656 6.89 -18.65 -28.47
N ALA A 657 6.76 -17.42 -27.94
CA ALA A 657 6.65 -17.13 -26.53
C ALA A 657 5.57 -16.06 -26.29
N VAL A 658 5.21 -15.83 -25.02
CA VAL A 658 4.33 -14.74 -24.59
C VAL A 658 5.00 -13.98 -23.46
N VAL A 659 4.89 -12.64 -23.47
CA VAL A 659 5.34 -11.78 -22.37
C VAL A 659 4.49 -12.04 -21.13
N THR A 660 5.07 -12.65 -20.10
CA THR A 660 4.39 -12.93 -18.83
C THR A 660 4.64 -11.85 -17.78
N ARG A 661 5.78 -11.16 -17.83
CA ARG A 661 6.14 -10.09 -16.89
C ARG A 661 6.91 -8.96 -17.57
N ILE A 662 6.68 -7.73 -17.11
CA ILE A 662 7.48 -6.55 -17.46
C ILE A 662 7.86 -5.84 -16.15
N THR A 663 9.16 -5.64 -15.91
CA THR A 663 9.67 -4.91 -14.73
C THR A 663 10.66 -3.81 -15.13
N ARG A 664 10.67 -2.73 -14.35
CA ARG A 664 11.62 -1.60 -14.46
C ARG A 664 12.46 -1.51 -13.19
N SER A 665 13.38 -2.46 -13.04
CA SER A 665 14.31 -2.56 -11.90
C SER A 665 15.25 -1.35 -11.81
N GLN A 666 15.74 -0.87 -12.96
CA GLN A 666 16.69 0.25 -13.07
C GLN A 666 16.17 1.35 -14.01
N PRO A 667 16.62 2.61 -13.86
CA PRO A 667 16.02 3.77 -14.54
C PRO A 667 16.13 3.75 -16.07
N LYS A 668 17.01 2.90 -16.63
CA LYS A 668 17.31 2.84 -18.07
C LYS A 668 17.10 1.43 -18.66
N LEU A 669 16.74 0.44 -17.84
CA LEU A 669 16.62 -0.95 -18.27
C LEU A 669 15.17 -1.43 -18.12
N ILE A 670 14.73 -2.21 -19.10
CA ILE A 670 13.48 -2.96 -19.05
C ILE A 670 13.82 -4.44 -19.00
N GLU A 671 13.21 -5.14 -18.06
CA GLU A 671 13.32 -6.59 -17.89
C GLU A 671 11.99 -7.22 -18.30
N LEU A 672 12.08 -8.31 -19.06
CA LEU A 672 10.95 -9.07 -19.57
C LEU A 672 11.09 -10.51 -19.10
N ALA A 673 10.04 -11.07 -18.52
CA ALA A 673 9.90 -12.52 -18.47
C ALA A 673 9.00 -12.96 -19.64
N LEU A 674 9.48 -13.94 -20.39
CA LEU A 674 8.75 -14.60 -21.45
C LEU A 674 8.49 -16.05 -21.01
N SER A 675 7.27 -16.55 -21.22
CA SER A 675 7.02 -18.00 -21.21
C SER A 675 7.13 -18.52 -22.63
N LYS A 676 8.01 -19.50 -22.83
CA LYS A 676 8.18 -20.25 -24.08
C LYS A 676 6.97 -21.16 -24.26
N LEU A 677 6.28 -21.04 -25.40
CA LEU A 677 5.10 -21.83 -25.71
C LEU A 677 5.47 -23.03 -26.58
N ALA A 678 6.12 -22.79 -27.72
CA ALA A 678 6.48 -23.86 -28.66
C ALA A 678 7.56 -23.42 -29.67
N GLN A 679 8.41 -24.35 -30.09
CA GLN A 679 9.21 -24.21 -31.32
C GLN A 679 8.36 -24.42 -32.58
N HIS A 680 7.31 -25.25 -32.51
CA HIS A 680 6.45 -25.57 -33.64
C HIS A 680 5.09 -24.87 -33.54
N PHE A 681 4.86 -23.88 -34.41
CA PHE A 681 3.65 -23.09 -34.49
C PHE A 681 3.35 -22.67 -35.93
N THR A 682 2.07 -22.49 -36.26
CA THR A 682 1.60 -21.98 -37.56
C THR A 682 0.55 -20.88 -37.35
N GLY A 683 0.52 -19.89 -38.23
CA GLY A 683 -0.63 -19.00 -38.35
C GLY A 683 -1.83 -19.73 -38.96
N ALA A 684 -3.01 -19.30 -38.53
CA ALA A 684 -4.31 -19.78 -38.99
C ALA A 684 -5.31 -18.62 -39.07
N THR A 685 -6.25 -18.69 -40.00
CA THR A 685 -7.34 -17.72 -40.16
C THR A 685 -8.66 -18.37 -39.73
N ILE A 686 -9.35 -17.80 -38.75
CA ILE A 686 -10.69 -18.21 -38.31
C ILE A 686 -11.70 -17.71 -39.34
N ASN A 687 -12.31 -18.62 -40.09
CA ASN A 687 -13.17 -18.30 -41.23
C ASN A 687 -14.46 -17.57 -40.82
N GLU A 688 -14.93 -17.82 -39.60
CA GLU A 688 -16.14 -17.23 -39.01
C GLU A 688 -15.95 -15.80 -38.47
N ALA A 689 -14.71 -15.30 -38.42
CA ALA A 689 -14.37 -14.03 -37.79
C ALA A 689 -13.97 -12.96 -38.82
N LEU A 690 -14.24 -11.70 -38.50
CA LEU A 690 -13.89 -10.55 -39.36
C LEU A 690 -12.44 -10.07 -39.12
N PRO A 691 -11.72 -9.61 -40.15
CA PRO A 691 -10.45 -8.91 -39.97
C PRO A 691 -10.59 -7.69 -39.05
N PRO A 692 -9.60 -7.38 -38.17
CA PRO A 692 -8.32 -8.07 -37.98
C PRO A 692 -8.38 -9.25 -37.00
N HIS A 693 -9.54 -9.55 -36.41
CA HIS A 693 -9.70 -10.56 -35.35
C HIS A 693 -9.78 -12.00 -35.85
N ASN A 694 -9.74 -12.19 -37.17
CA ASN A 694 -9.69 -13.49 -37.82
C ASN A 694 -8.35 -14.22 -37.70
N LYS A 695 -7.28 -13.56 -37.22
CA LYS A 695 -5.96 -14.20 -37.10
C LYS A 695 -5.83 -15.01 -35.79
N ALA A 696 -5.25 -16.20 -35.91
CA ALA A 696 -4.92 -17.15 -34.85
C ALA A 696 -3.47 -17.62 -35.01
N LEU A 697 -2.82 -18.03 -33.91
CA LEU A 697 -1.62 -18.86 -33.92
C LEU A 697 -1.95 -20.22 -33.29
N LEU A 698 -1.76 -21.29 -34.05
CA LEU A 698 -1.89 -22.68 -33.60
C LEU A 698 -0.51 -23.19 -33.20
N TYR A 699 -0.39 -23.85 -32.05
CA TYR A 699 0.86 -24.47 -31.60
C TYR A 699 0.62 -25.78 -30.85
N CYS A 700 1.67 -26.59 -30.72
CA CYS A 700 1.66 -27.84 -29.96
C CYS A 700 2.69 -27.77 -28.84
N HIS A 701 2.28 -28.18 -27.64
CA HIS A 701 3.12 -28.29 -26.45
C HIS A 701 2.69 -29.53 -25.66
N ASP A 702 3.62 -30.40 -25.24
CA ASP A 702 3.33 -31.66 -24.52
C ASP A 702 2.24 -32.54 -25.16
N LYS A 703 2.26 -32.65 -26.50
CA LYS A 703 1.26 -33.37 -27.31
C LYS A 703 -0.17 -32.84 -27.17
N GLN A 704 -0.33 -31.61 -26.69
CA GLN A 704 -1.59 -30.89 -26.61
C GLN A 704 -1.58 -29.71 -27.58
N TYR A 705 -2.69 -29.51 -28.27
CA TYR A 705 -2.86 -28.43 -29.24
C TYR A 705 -3.50 -27.22 -28.57
N PHE A 706 -2.98 -26.04 -28.91
CA PHE A 706 -3.42 -24.77 -28.37
C PHE A 706 -3.67 -23.75 -29.48
N LEU A 707 -4.63 -22.88 -29.25
CA LEU A 707 -5.02 -21.78 -30.13
C LEU A 707 -4.85 -20.45 -29.38
N LEU A 708 -3.88 -19.65 -29.79
CA LEU A 708 -3.73 -18.26 -29.34
C LEU A 708 -4.52 -17.34 -30.28
N THR A 709 -5.41 -16.51 -29.74
CA THR A 709 -6.18 -15.52 -30.52
C THR A 709 -6.04 -14.10 -30.00
N GLN A 710 -6.33 -13.12 -30.86
CA GLN A 710 -6.42 -11.69 -30.54
C GLN A 710 -7.86 -11.25 -30.17
N ASN A 711 -8.81 -12.18 -30.07
CA ASN A 711 -10.22 -11.83 -29.98
C ASN A 711 -10.69 -11.57 -28.54
N SER A 712 -11.43 -10.48 -28.37
CA SER A 712 -12.13 -10.15 -27.12
C SER A 712 -13.36 -11.01 -26.90
N GLU A 713 -13.94 -11.67 -27.92
CA GLU A 713 -15.01 -12.64 -27.69
C GLU A 713 -14.46 -13.97 -27.17
N PRO A 714 -14.95 -14.46 -26.01
CA PRO A 714 -14.50 -15.74 -25.45
C PRO A 714 -15.05 -16.91 -26.28
N CYS A 715 -14.18 -17.88 -26.59
CA CYS A 715 -14.58 -19.12 -27.24
C CYS A 715 -14.89 -20.19 -26.18
N TRP A 716 -16.13 -20.66 -26.18
CA TRP A 716 -16.66 -21.59 -25.19
C TRP A 716 -16.13 -23.01 -25.37
N LYS A 717 -16.05 -23.79 -24.29
CA LYS A 717 -15.82 -25.23 -24.37
C LYS A 717 -16.91 -25.88 -25.24
N GLY A 718 -16.50 -26.73 -26.18
CA GLY A 718 -17.37 -27.37 -27.16
C GLY A 718 -17.62 -26.54 -28.42
N LYS A 719 -17.22 -25.26 -28.47
CA LYS A 719 -17.32 -24.48 -29.70
C LYS A 719 -16.35 -25.05 -30.75
N THR A 720 -16.87 -25.40 -31.92
CA THR A 720 -16.06 -25.66 -33.12
C THR A 720 -15.74 -24.36 -33.84
N LEU A 721 -14.56 -24.30 -34.45
CA LEU A 721 -14.08 -23.19 -35.28
C LEU A 721 -13.49 -23.75 -36.58
N ALA A 722 -13.95 -23.24 -37.72
CA ALA A 722 -13.31 -23.48 -39.01
C ALA A 722 -12.06 -22.58 -39.16
N LEU A 723 -10.90 -23.20 -39.39
CA LEU A 723 -9.61 -22.56 -39.56
C LEU A 723 -9.02 -22.84 -40.95
N THR A 724 -8.48 -21.81 -41.60
CA THR A 724 -7.64 -21.96 -42.80
C THR A 724 -6.17 -21.70 -42.43
N LEU A 725 -5.31 -22.70 -42.57
CA LEU A 725 -3.88 -22.61 -42.26
C LEU A 725 -3.10 -21.86 -43.36
N HIS A 726 -1.83 -21.49 -43.09
CA HIS A 726 -0.96 -20.86 -44.11
C HIS A 726 -0.66 -21.73 -45.33
N ASN A 727 -0.83 -23.05 -45.22
CA ASN A 727 -0.73 -23.98 -46.35
C ASN A 727 -2.08 -24.19 -47.08
N GLU A 728 -3.04 -23.27 -46.88
CA GLU A 728 -4.39 -23.26 -47.47
C GLU A 728 -5.27 -24.46 -47.07
N GLN A 729 -4.79 -25.36 -46.21
CA GLN A 729 -5.60 -26.44 -45.66
C GLN A 729 -6.65 -25.90 -44.70
N SER A 730 -7.90 -26.28 -44.94
CA SER A 730 -9.01 -26.05 -44.01
C SER A 730 -9.09 -27.16 -42.97
N THR A 731 -9.22 -26.79 -41.70
CA THR A 731 -9.39 -27.71 -40.57
C THR A 731 -10.47 -27.20 -39.63
N VAL A 732 -11.11 -28.10 -38.88
CA VAL A 732 -12.12 -27.75 -37.87
C VAL A 732 -11.58 -28.17 -36.51
N VAL A 733 -11.41 -27.21 -35.60
CA VAL A 733 -10.95 -27.46 -34.23
C VAL A 733 -12.09 -27.29 -33.23
N CYS A 734 -12.07 -28.05 -32.14
CA CYS A 734 -13.03 -27.90 -31.04
C CYS A 734 -12.32 -27.39 -29.79
N ILE A 735 -12.86 -26.35 -29.16
CA ILE A 735 -12.30 -25.77 -27.93
C ILE A 735 -12.57 -26.71 -26.74
N LYS A 736 -11.51 -27.18 -26.08
CA LYS A 736 -11.58 -27.98 -24.84
C LYS A 736 -11.71 -27.11 -23.59
N GLY A 737 -11.14 -25.91 -23.61
CA GLY A 737 -11.27 -24.91 -22.55
C GLY A 737 -10.32 -23.73 -22.72
N LEU A 738 -10.53 -22.69 -21.92
CA LEU A 738 -9.61 -21.57 -21.77
C LEU A 738 -8.45 -21.98 -20.88
N SER A 739 -7.21 -21.87 -21.37
CA SER A 739 -5.98 -22.16 -20.62
C SER A 739 -5.49 -20.90 -19.89
N GLN A 740 -5.37 -19.77 -20.62
CA GLN A 740 -4.93 -18.48 -20.08
C GLN A 740 -5.65 -17.32 -20.77
N ASP A 741 -5.90 -16.24 -20.03
CA ASP A 741 -6.49 -14.99 -20.53
C ASP A 741 -5.65 -13.80 -20.06
N PHE A 742 -5.19 -12.99 -21.01
CA PHE A 742 -4.42 -11.77 -20.78
C PHE A 742 -5.19 -10.49 -21.15
N GLY A 743 -6.52 -10.59 -21.31
CA GLY A 743 -7.45 -9.51 -21.64
C GLY A 743 -7.48 -9.11 -23.12
N GLN A 744 -6.31 -9.04 -23.78
CA GLN A 744 -6.19 -8.79 -25.24
C GLN A 744 -5.87 -10.04 -26.06
N HIS A 745 -5.35 -11.07 -25.39
CA HIS A 745 -4.95 -12.33 -25.99
C HIS A 745 -5.42 -13.49 -25.11
N ARG A 746 -5.88 -14.56 -25.73
CA ARG A 746 -6.37 -15.76 -25.03
C ARG A 746 -5.74 -17.01 -25.63
N ILE A 747 -5.38 -17.93 -24.75
CA ILE A 747 -4.89 -19.27 -25.11
C ILE A 747 -6.00 -20.26 -24.79
N TYR A 748 -6.51 -20.94 -25.80
CA TYR A 748 -7.45 -22.03 -25.65
C TYR A 748 -6.73 -23.37 -25.84
N GLN A 749 -7.05 -24.35 -25.00
CA GLN A 749 -6.73 -25.74 -25.26
C GLN A 749 -7.75 -26.31 -26.24
N LEU A 750 -7.29 -27.11 -27.20
CA LEU A 750 -8.12 -27.82 -28.16
C LEU A 750 -8.34 -29.29 -27.72
N PHE A 751 -9.32 -29.94 -28.34
CA PHE A 751 -9.53 -31.39 -28.23
C PHE A 751 -8.60 -32.18 -29.16
#